data_AF-A0A534ZIP8-F1
#
_entry.id   AF-A0A534ZIP8-F1
#
_cell.length_a   1.000
_cell.length_b   1.000
_cell.length_c   1.000
_cell.angle_alpha   90.00
_cell.angle_beta   90.00
_cell.angle_gamma   90.00
#
_symmetry.space_group_name_H-M   'P 1'
#
loop_
_entity.id
_entity.type
_entity.pdbx_description
1 polymer ?
#
loop_
_entity_poly.entity_id
_entity_poly.type
_entity_poly.pdbx_seq_one_letter_code
_entity_poly.pdbx_strand_id
1 'polypeptide(L)'
;MLEAPGILTFVGNFRLSVDPLPDPEEPIRTELFSVERLEQHAESLAAAQRVTADPRRGWRLLPRLVDNGRVLLASYRAIAEAVREERPITAAAEWLVDNFHIVDDQLRQIREDLPRRFYRELPKLAAGFLEGYPRVFGVAWAFVAHTDSRFEPEALRRFVRAYQRVQPLTIGELWAVPITLRILLVENLRRLAERIVRDRAARQEADELADPLLGLGGRTPADATAVLARVEQQRLPTAFAVQLVQRLREQDPDVVPALGWLEERFAAQGTTSEEIVRLEHHRQGAMNVTVRNIITSMRLMSNFDWKEFFESISRVDEVLRAGTDFAALDFPTRDRYRHAIEDLARGSRCSEVEVACRVVARTKEAAATNDAGHERRRDPGYHLLSQGRAALEHELGFRVRPGQWLTRTYLTAAMPAYLGTVALLCALVLAPPLMLAAHAGVGAAGLLLFALLALVPATDLAIALTNLGVVERIGPRPLPKLELRDGVPAELRTLVVMPALLSSEAHVEELVAQLEVHYLANPDGELRFALLSDWTDDPAETRADDEGLVAAAAEGIARLNARHGPASDDGERFFLFQRARRWNERQGGWIGWERKRGKLHELNRLLRGATDTGFVVLAGQPMAPPSGVRYVITLDADTRLPVGAARALIGTIAQPLNRARFDPRAGRVVEGYGVLQPRVTPTLPPDRKGSVYQRISAGPCGIDPYASAVSDVYQDLFGEGSYTGKGIYDLDAFEAALAGRV
;
A
#
# COMPACT_ATOMS: atom_id res chain seq x y z
N MET A 1 29.32 5.27 18.99
CA MET A 1 27.84 5.30 18.96
C MET A 1 27.35 4.66 17.66
N LEU A 2 27.52 3.34 17.48
CA LEU A 2 27.19 2.63 16.23
C LEU A 2 26.79 1.18 16.59
N GLU A 3 25.65 1.01 17.24
CA GLU A 3 24.95 -0.26 17.26
C GLU A 3 23.72 -0.11 16.36
N ALA A 4 23.62 -0.91 15.29
CA ALA A 4 22.45 -0.95 14.42
C ALA A 4 21.39 -1.87 15.07
N PRO A 5 20.31 -1.32 15.67
CA PRO A 5 19.35 -2.11 16.44
C PRO A 5 18.50 -3.07 15.59
N GLY A 6 18.42 -2.85 14.27
CA GLY A 6 17.55 -3.61 13.34
C GLY A 6 17.97 -5.07 13.11
N ILE A 7 19.24 -5.34 12.77
CA ILE A 7 19.70 -6.72 12.53
C ILE A 7 19.71 -7.57 13.82
N LEU A 8 19.96 -6.99 15.00
CA LEU A 8 19.93 -7.76 16.26
C LEU A 8 18.52 -8.28 16.59
N THR A 9 17.47 -7.52 16.27
CA THR A 9 16.07 -8.01 16.35
C THR A 9 15.72 -9.01 15.24
N PHE A 10 16.45 -8.99 14.12
CA PHE A 10 16.26 -9.89 12.99
C PHE A 10 16.82 -11.30 13.22
N VAL A 11 17.99 -11.41 13.87
CA VAL A 11 18.71 -12.70 14.05
C VAL A 11 18.16 -13.53 15.23
N GLY A 12 17.50 -12.91 16.21
CA GLY A 12 17.28 -13.47 17.55
C GLY A 12 16.37 -14.70 17.73
N ASN A 13 15.77 -15.31 16.68
CA ASN A 13 14.72 -16.33 16.90
C ASN A 13 14.65 -17.52 15.90
N PHE A 14 15.68 -17.81 15.10
CA PHE A 14 15.60 -18.87 14.07
C PHE A 14 16.66 -19.97 14.21
N ARG A 15 16.21 -21.24 14.19
CA ARG A 15 17.09 -22.42 14.07
C ARG A 15 17.65 -22.50 12.65
N LEU A 16 18.97 -22.69 12.54
CA LEU A 16 19.68 -22.96 11.29
C LEU A 16 19.13 -24.26 10.64
N SER A 17 18.68 -24.16 9.40
CA SER A 17 18.42 -25.32 8.54
C SER A 17 19.48 -25.37 7.44
N VAL A 18 19.99 -26.56 7.15
CA VAL A 18 20.95 -26.79 6.05
C VAL A 18 20.23 -26.55 4.72
N ASP A 19 20.66 -25.51 3.99
CA ASP A 19 20.17 -25.15 2.67
C ASP A 19 20.95 -25.96 1.59
N PRO A 20 20.34 -26.36 0.46
CA PRO A 20 20.98 -27.20 -0.55
C PRO A 20 21.66 -26.42 -1.67
N LEU A 21 21.53 -25.08 -1.73
CA LEU A 21 22.42 -24.29 -2.57
C LEU A 21 23.84 -24.53 -2.04
N PRO A 22 24.77 -25.08 -2.84
CA PRO A 22 26.18 -25.03 -2.45
C PRO A 22 26.51 -23.57 -2.15
N ASP A 23 27.43 -23.29 -1.23
CA ASP A 23 28.06 -21.97 -1.12
C ASP A 23 29.19 -21.94 -2.15
N PRO A 24 28.98 -21.59 -3.45
CA PRO A 24 30.12 -21.15 -4.23
C PRO A 24 30.55 -19.82 -3.61
N GLU A 25 31.78 -19.75 -3.16
CA GLU A 25 32.42 -18.53 -2.66
C GLU A 25 32.49 -17.39 -3.70
N GLU A 26 32.03 -17.67 -4.92
CA GLU A 26 32.05 -16.75 -6.03
C GLU A 26 30.85 -15.81 -6.03
N PRO A 27 31.06 -14.53 -6.39
CA PRO A 27 29.98 -13.59 -6.65
C PRO A 27 29.05 -14.10 -7.75
N ILE A 28 27.77 -13.74 -7.65
CA ILE A 28 26.76 -13.99 -8.69
C ILE A 28 27.06 -13.03 -9.85
N ARG A 29 27.95 -13.45 -10.75
CA ARG A 29 28.39 -12.67 -11.90
C ARG A 29 28.83 -13.57 -13.05
N THR A 30 28.38 -13.25 -14.24
CA THR A 30 28.71 -13.93 -15.51
C THR A 30 28.96 -12.90 -16.61
N GLU A 31 29.08 -13.36 -17.86
CA GLU A 31 29.21 -12.48 -19.03
C GLU A 31 28.10 -11.42 -19.05
N LEU A 32 28.48 -10.14 -19.21
CA LEU A 32 27.53 -9.04 -19.28
C LEU A 32 26.78 -9.05 -20.60
N PHE A 33 25.46 -8.93 -20.55
CA PHE A 33 24.61 -8.94 -21.74
C PHE A 33 24.13 -7.53 -22.09
N SER A 34 24.02 -7.24 -23.40
CA SER A 34 23.26 -6.09 -23.88
C SER A 34 21.76 -6.31 -23.64
N VAL A 35 20.95 -5.26 -23.77
CA VAL A 35 19.50 -5.37 -23.55
C VAL A 35 18.85 -6.38 -24.50
N GLU A 36 19.31 -6.45 -25.75
CA GLU A 36 18.81 -7.40 -26.76
C GLU A 36 19.18 -8.84 -26.39
N ARG A 37 20.41 -9.06 -25.91
CA ARG A 37 20.86 -10.38 -25.46
C ARG A 37 20.18 -10.81 -24.17
N LEU A 38 19.85 -9.86 -23.29
CA LEU A 38 19.01 -10.09 -22.10
C LEU A 38 17.61 -10.56 -22.50
N GLU A 39 16.96 -9.95 -23.49
CA GLU A 39 15.65 -10.39 -23.97
C GLU A 39 15.69 -11.82 -24.56
N GLN A 40 16.68 -12.11 -25.41
CA GLN A 40 16.88 -13.47 -25.94
C GLN A 40 17.12 -14.49 -24.83
N HIS A 41 17.94 -14.11 -23.84
CA HIS A 41 18.20 -14.97 -22.69
C HIS A 41 16.92 -15.20 -21.88
N ALA A 42 16.09 -14.17 -21.66
CA ALA A 42 14.82 -14.28 -20.96
C ALA A 42 13.88 -15.30 -21.63
N GLU A 43 13.77 -15.25 -22.96
CA GLU A 43 12.96 -16.20 -23.74
C GLU A 43 13.51 -17.63 -23.63
N SER A 44 14.83 -17.80 -23.76
CA SER A 44 15.49 -19.11 -23.58
C SER A 44 15.31 -19.68 -22.17
N LEU A 45 15.37 -18.81 -21.16
CA LEU A 45 15.21 -19.16 -19.75
C LEU A 45 13.77 -19.60 -19.47
N ALA A 46 12.80 -18.87 -19.99
CA ALA A 46 11.38 -19.21 -19.87
C ALA A 46 11.07 -20.58 -20.51
N ALA A 47 11.69 -20.91 -21.65
CA ALA A 47 11.52 -22.22 -22.27
C ALA A 47 12.14 -23.36 -21.44
N ALA A 48 13.23 -23.09 -20.73
CA ALA A 48 13.94 -24.07 -19.90
C ALA A 48 13.30 -24.29 -18.52
N GLN A 49 12.67 -23.26 -17.93
CA GLN A 49 12.14 -23.31 -16.57
C GLN A 49 10.79 -24.01 -16.49
N ARG A 50 10.79 -25.26 -16.01
CA ARG A 50 9.57 -26.00 -15.69
C ARG A 50 9.16 -25.77 -14.25
N VAL A 51 7.84 -25.67 -14.02
CA VAL A 51 7.24 -25.38 -12.72
C VAL A 51 6.59 -26.63 -12.12
N THR A 52 6.66 -26.79 -10.80
CA THR A 52 6.02 -27.90 -10.09
C THR A 52 4.49 -27.78 -10.06
N ALA A 53 3.79 -28.92 -9.97
CA ALA A 53 2.34 -28.93 -9.84
C ALA A 53 1.84 -28.49 -8.44
N ASP A 54 2.66 -28.64 -7.39
CA ASP A 54 2.35 -28.19 -6.03
C ASP A 54 3.35 -27.12 -5.57
N PRO A 55 2.95 -25.83 -5.51
CA PRO A 55 3.82 -24.73 -5.11
C PRO A 55 4.17 -24.74 -3.61
N ARG A 56 3.47 -25.55 -2.78
CA ARG A 56 3.70 -25.60 -1.33
C ARG A 56 4.94 -26.40 -0.95
N ARG A 57 5.39 -27.30 -1.83
CA ARG A 57 6.61 -28.10 -1.67
C ARG A 57 7.77 -27.33 -2.29
N GLY A 58 8.59 -26.68 -1.44
CA GLY A 58 9.77 -25.94 -1.88
C GLY A 58 10.63 -25.48 -0.71
N TRP A 59 11.85 -25.04 -1.02
CA TRP A 59 12.81 -24.53 -0.04
C TRP A 59 12.34 -23.21 0.57
N ARG A 60 12.88 -22.82 1.72
CA ARG A 60 12.52 -21.56 2.40
C ARG A 60 13.65 -20.56 2.21
N LEU A 61 13.37 -19.39 1.63
CA LEU A 61 14.36 -18.31 1.50
C LEU A 61 14.64 -17.59 2.83
N LEU A 62 13.68 -17.57 3.76
CA LEU A 62 13.79 -16.77 4.99
C LEU A 62 14.96 -17.20 5.90
N PRO A 63 15.22 -18.49 6.17
CA PRO A 63 16.42 -18.91 6.91
C PRO A 63 17.72 -18.44 6.26
N ARG A 64 17.85 -18.55 4.93
CA ARG A 64 19.02 -18.09 4.19
C ARG A 64 19.19 -16.57 4.29
N LEU A 65 18.11 -15.81 4.20
CA LEU A 65 18.16 -14.35 4.37
C LEU A 65 18.62 -13.94 5.79
N VAL A 66 18.15 -14.66 6.82
CA VAL A 66 18.61 -14.44 8.21
C VAL A 66 20.09 -14.72 8.34
N ASP A 67 20.56 -15.80 7.71
CA ASP A 67 21.97 -16.15 7.65
C ASP A 67 22.80 -15.08 6.93
N ASN A 68 22.34 -14.58 5.79
CA ASN A 68 22.98 -13.50 5.05
C ASN A 68 23.13 -12.23 5.90
N GLY A 69 22.08 -11.83 6.61
CA GLY A 69 22.12 -10.66 7.49
C GLY A 69 23.12 -10.84 8.65
N ARG A 70 23.19 -12.04 9.24
CA ARG A 70 24.15 -12.38 10.30
C ARG A 70 25.59 -12.26 9.81
N VAL A 71 25.89 -12.85 8.66
CA VAL A 71 27.22 -12.82 8.05
C VAL A 71 27.61 -11.39 7.67
N LEU A 72 26.72 -10.65 7.00
CA LEU A 72 26.98 -9.27 6.61
C LEU A 72 27.30 -8.38 7.81
N LEU A 73 26.57 -8.55 8.93
CA LEU A 73 26.86 -7.83 10.17
C LEU A 73 28.22 -8.21 10.76
N ALA A 74 28.58 -9.49 10.73
CA ALA A 74 29.90 -9.95 11.18
C ALA A 74 31.02 -9.36 10.31
N SER A 75 30.86 -9.36 8.99
CA SER A 75 31.81 -8.75 8.06
C SER A 75 31.94 -7.26 8.25
N TYR A 76 30.81 -6.55 8.43
CA TYR A 76 30.81 -5.12 8.75
C TYR A 76 31.59 -4.82 10.04
N ARG A 77 31.37 -5.60 11.12
CA ARG A 77 32.10 -5.42 12.38
C ARG A 77 33.60 -5.63 12.22
N ALA A 78 34.01 -6.66 11.49
CA ALA A 78 35.42 -6.95 11.22
C ALA A 78 36.10 -5.84 10.40
N ILE A 79 35.42 -5.28 9.41
CA ILE A 79 35.94 -4.16 8.60
C ILE A 79 35.89 -2.84 9.39
N ALA A 80 34.87 -2.60 10.20
CA ALA A 80 34.81 -1.40 11.03
C ALA A 80 35.91 -1.39 12.11
N GLU A 81 36.24 -2.55 12.68
CA GLU A 81 37.37 -2.69 13.62
C GLU A 81 38.70 -2.35 12.95
N ALA A 82 38.91 -2.83 11.74
CA ALA A 82 40.07 -2.47 10.93
C ALA A 82 40.26 -0.97 10.72
N VAL A 83 39.16 -0.27 10.42
CA VAL A 83 39.18 1.19 10.22
C VAL A 83 39.52 1.90 11.52
N ARG A 84 39.02 1.42 12.67
CA ARG A 84 39.38 1.97 13.99
C ARG A 84 40.85 1.78 14.33
N GLU A 85 41.46 0.69 13.88
CA GLU A 85 42.88 0.40 14.05
C GLU A 85 43.77 1.08 12.99
N GLU A 86 43.20 1.98 12.17
CA GLU A 86 43.90 2.70 11.09
C GLU A 86 44.62 1.78 10.08
N ARG A 87 44.14 0.54 9.94
CA ARG A 87 44.71 -0.43 8.99
C ARG A 87 44.17 -0.15 7.58
N PRO A 88 44.98 -0.39 6.53
CA PRO A 88 44.54 -0.18 5.15
C PRO A 88 43.33 -1.05 4.80
N ILE A 89 42.36 -0.47 4.10
CA ILE A 89 41.18 -1.15 3.58
C ILE A 89 41.07 -0.94 2.06
N THR A 90 40.44 -1.89 1.38
CA THR A 90 40.15 -1.76 -0.07
C THR A 90 38.96 -0.83 -0.27
N ALA A 91 38.87 -0.15 -1.42
CA ALA A 91 37.72 0.70 -1.78
C ALA A 91 36.35 -0.04 -1.68
N ALA A 92 36.30 -1.33 -2.00
CA ALA A 92 35.07 -2.14 -1.86
C ALA A 92 34.63 -2.30 -0.40
N ALA A 93 35.59 -2.36 0.54
CA ALA A 93 35.34 -2.49 1.97
C ALA A 93 34.87 -1.16 2.57
N GLU A 94 35.44 -0.04 2.11
CA GLU A 94 35.02 1.32 2.45
C GLU A 94 33.56 1.54 2.01
N TRP A 95 33.24 1.23 0.75
CA TRP A 95 31.87 1.28 0.24
C TRP A 95 30.89 0.46 1.09
N LEU A 96 31.27 -0.73 1.56
CA LEU A 96 30.40 -1.56 2.39
C LEU A 96 30.13 -0.92 3.75
N VAL A 97 31.15 -0.36 4.41
CA VAL A 97 31.01 0.25 5.76
C VAL A 97 30.19 1.53 5.69
N ASP A 98 30.49 2.44 4.77
CA ASP A 98 29.81 3.73 4.65
C ASP A 98 28.31 3.58 4.34
N ASN A 99 27.95 2.49 3.66
CA ASN A 99 26.61 2.28 3.14
C ASN A 99 25.84 1.16 3.84
N PHE A 100 26.34 0.64 4.97
CA PHE A 100 25.74 -0.51 5.64
C PHE A 100 24.29 -0.26 6.11
N HIS A 101 23.92 0.99 6.39
CA HIS A 101 22.54 1.38 6.75
C HIS A 101 21.51 1.01 5.66
N ILE A 102 21.88 1.09 4.37
CA ILE A 102 20.99 0.70 3.26
C ILE A 102 20.71 -0.80 3.30
N VAL A 103 21.72 -1.60 3.66
CA VAL A 103 21.61 -3.05 3.77
C VAL A 103 20.66 -3.44 4.91
N ASP A 104 20.74 -2.77 6.06
CA ASP A 104 19.81 -2.96 7.18
C ASP A 104 18.36 -2.65 6.76
N ASP A 105 18.16 -1.54 6.04
CA ASP A 105 16.84 -1.17 5.52
C ASP A 105 16.31 -2.19 4.50
N GLN A 106 17.15 -2.73 3.61
CA GLN A 106 16.74 -3.79 2.68
C GLN A 106 16.31 -5.06 3.41
N LEU A 107 17.05 -5.51 4.43
CA LEU A 107 16.71 -6.69 5.21
C LEU A 107 15.35 -6.52 5.92
N ARG A 108 15.07 -5.31 6.44
CA ARG A 108 13.79 -4.97 7.05
C ARG A 108 12.64 -5.04 6.04
N GLN A 109 12.79 -4.37 4.89
CA GLN A 109 11.78 -4.36 3.82
C GLN A 109 11.46 -5.77 3.30
N ILE A 110 12.48 -6.61 3.05
CA ILE A 110 12.25 -7.99 2.57
C ILE A 110 11.40 -8.79 3.57
N ARG A 111 11.59 -8.58 4.88
CA ARG A 111 10.82 -9.29 5.91
C ARG A 111 9.35 -8.87 5.94
N GLU A 112 9.08 -7.60 5.73
CA GLU A 112 7.72 -7.04 5.65
C GLU A 112 7.02 -7.51 4.37
N ASP A 113 7.72 -7.49 3.24
CA ASP A 113 7.17 -7.79 1.93
C ASP A 113 7.02 -9.29 1.63
N LEU A 114 7.73 -10.18 2.35
CA LEU A 114 7.70 -11.64 2.11
C LEU A 114 7.00 -12.44 3.24
N PRO A 115 5.68 -12.29 3.43
CA PRO A 115 4.96 -13.12 4.39
C PRO A 115 4.96 -14.59 3.97
N ARG A 116 5.00 -15.49 4.96
CA ARG A 116 5.09 -16.96 4.72
C ARG A 116 4.00 -17.51 3.81
N ARG A 117 2.80 -16.91 3.86
CA ARG A 117 1.66 -17.32 3.04
C ARG A 117 1.90 -16.98 1.57
N PHE A 118 2.27 -15.73 1.28
CA PHE A 118 2.60 -15.27 -0.07
C PHE A 118 3.70 -16.14 -0.70
N TYR A 119 4.80 -16.40 0.03
CA TYR A 119 5.88 -17.25 -0.47
C TYR A 119 5.45 -18.67 -0.87
N ARG A 120 4.48 -19.26 -0.14
CA ARG A 120 3.95 -20.62 -0.43
C ARG A 120 3.05 -20.67 -1.66
N GLU A 121 2.54 -19.52 -2.10
CA GLU A 121 1.67 -19.42 -3.27
C GLU A 121 2.49 -19.27 -4.56
N LEU A 122 3.75 -18.84 -4.46
CA LEU A 122 4.63 -18.68 -5.63
C LEU A 122 5.00 -20.03 -6.28
N PRO A 123 4.85 -20.16 -7.61
CA PRO A 123 5.25 -21.37 -8.35
C PRO A 123 6.72 -21.72 -8.18
N LYS A 124 7.05 -23.00 -7.97
CA LYS A 124 8.42 -23.48 -7.73
C LYS A 124 9.03 -24.12 -8.97
N LEU A 125 10.34 -24.00 -9.15
CA LEU A 125 11.07 -24.69 -10.21
C LEU A 125 11.14 -26.19 -9.94
N ALA A 126 10.86 -26.99 -10.97
CA ALA A 126 10.81 -28.45 -10.91
C ALA A 126 12.15 -29.15 -11.20
N ALA A 127 13.14 -28.42 -11.72
CA ALA A 127 14.45 -28.97 -12.09
C ALA A 127 15.50 -27.85 -12.16
N GLY A 128 16.77 -28.23 -12.24
CA GLY A 128 17.93 -27.33 -12.37
C GLY A 128 18.56 -26.98 -11.03
N PHE A 129 19.60 -26.14 -11.04
CA PHE A 129 20.34 -25.78 -9.81
C PHE A 129 19.51 -25.01 -8.77
N LEU A 130 18.38 -24.44 -9.18
CA LEU A 130 17.41 -23.73 -8.34
C LEU A 130 16.13 -24.54 -8.09
N GLU A 131 16.18 -25.87 -8.25
CA GLU A 131 15.03 -26.74 -7.97
C GLU A 131 14.45 -26.48 -6.57
N GLY A 132 13.14 -26.34 -6.50
CA GLY A 132 12.41 -26.06 -5.24
C GLY A 132 12.38 -24.59 -4.82
N TYR A 133 13.11 -23.69 -5.48
CA TYR A 133 12.97 -22.24 -5.30
C TYR A 133 11.87 -21.65 -6.20
N PRO A 134 11.32 -20.46 -5.88
CA PRO A 134 10.34 -19.80 -6.74
C PRO A 134 10.89 -19.55 -8.14
N ARG A 135 10.08 -19.73 -9.18
CA ARG A 135 10.48 -19.43 -10.57
C ARG A 135 10.98 -17.99 -10.73
N VAL A 136 10.27 -17.04 -10.13
CA VAL A 136 10.68 -15.63 -10.07
C VAL A 136 12.08 -15.41 -9.47
N PHE A 137 12.52 -16.26 -8.53
CA PHE A 137 13.88 -16.20 -8.01
C PHE A 137 14.92 -16.56 -9.08
N GLY A 138 14.62 -17.55 -9.93
CA GLY A 138 15.48 -17.89 -11.08
C GLY A 138 15.49 -16.80 -12.16
N VAL A 139 14.36 -16.14 -12.40
CA VAL A 139 14.29 -14.97 -13.31
C VAL A 139 15.19 -13.84 -12.80
N ALA A 140 15.05 -13.48 -11.52
CA ALA A 140 15.85 -12.42 -10.92
C ALA A 140 17.34 -12.80 -10.83
N TRP A 141 17.66 -14.08 -10.58
CA TRP A 141 19.04 -14.58 -10.54
C TRP A 141 19.75 -14.38 -11.88
N ALA A 142 19.09 -14.79 -12.97
CA ALA A 142 19.63 -14.63 -14.32
C ALA A 142 19.85 -13.15 -14.67
N PHE A 143 18.91 -12.27 -14.29
CA PHE A 143 19.07 -10.84 -14.48
C PHE A 143 20.29 -10.29 -13.72
N VAL A 144 20.39 -10.55 -12.41
CA VAL A 144 21.49 -10.08 -11.56
C VAL A 144 22.86 -10.58 -12.05
N ALA A 145 22.93 -11.84 -12.49
CA ALA A 145 24.18 -12.45 -12.95
C ALA A 145 24.70 -11.83 -14.26
N HIS A 146 23.81 -11.39 -15.14
CA HIS A 146 24.16 -10.81 -16.45
C HIS A 146 24.19 -9.26 -16.47
N THR A 147 23.80 -8.60 -15.38
CA THR A 147 23.91 -7.13 -15.22
C THR A 147 24.94 -6.71 -14.18
N ASP A 148 25.70 -7.65 -13.59
CA ASP A 148 26.59 -7.40 -12.45
C ASP A 148 25.87 -6.65 -11.31
N SER A 149 24.68 -7.14 -10.97
CA SER A 149 23.81 -6.56 -9.93
C SER A 149 23.38 -5.11 -10.17
N ARG A 150 23.58 -4.56 -11.38
CA ARG A 150 23.11 -3.23 -11.76
C ARG A 150 21.62 -3.29 -12.06
N PHE A 151 20.84 -2.51 -11.31
CA PHE A 151 19.42 -2.31 -11.53
C PHE A 151 19.20 -1.15 -12.50
N GLU A 152 18.64 -1.46 -13.66
CA GLU A 152 18.16 -0.49 -14.64
C GLU A 152 16.69 -0.81 -14.96
N PRO A 153 15.74 0.09 -14.62
CA PRO A 153 14.30 -0.20 -14.71
C PRO A 153 13.83 -0.67 -16.10
N GLU A 154 14.29 -0.01 -17.17
CA GLU A 154 13.84 -0.35 -18.53
C GLU A 154 14.44 -1.68 -19.01
N ALA A 155 15.69 -1.99 -18.65
CA ALA A 155 16.30 -3.29 -18.92
C ALA A 155 15.53 -4.42 -18.22
N LEU A 156 15.17 -4.24 -16.95
CA LEU A 156 14.35 -5.21 -16.21
C LEU A 156 12.96 -5.36 -16.84
N ARG A 157 12.32 -4.25 -17.23
CA ARG A 157 11.00 -4.26 -17.89
C ARG A 157 11.03 -5.09 -19.17
N ARG A 158 12.02 -4.84 -20.04
CA ARG A 158 12.22 -5.58 -21.29
C ARG A 158 12.51 -7.06 -21.03
N PHE A 159 13.39 -7.37 -20.07
CA PHE A 159 13.71 -8.74 -19.67
C PHE A 159 12.46 -9.51 -19.21
N VAL A 160 11.67 -8.95 -18.30
CA VAL A 160 10.45 -9.62 -17.79
C VAL A 160 9.38 -9.73 -18.86
N ARG A 161 9.21 -8.72 -19.73
CA ARG A 161 8.29 -8.81 -20.87
C ARG A 161 8.70 -9.91 -21.86
N ALA A 162 9.98 -10.01 -22.19
CA ALA A 162 10.51 -11.05 -23.07
C ALA A 162 10.30 -12.45 -22.46
N TYR A 163 10.59 -12.63 -21.16
CA TYR A 163 10.28 -13.88 -20.45
C TYR A 163 8.79 -14.27 -20.59
N GLN A 164 7.90 -13.29 -20.35
CA GLN A 164 6.46 -13.52 -20.40
C GLN A 164 5.95 -13.90 -21.79
N ARG A 165 6.64 -13.55 -22.89
CA ARG A 165 6.29 -13.96 -24.27
C ARG A 165 6.19 -15.47 -24.39
N VAL A 166 7.08 -16.19 -23.71
CA VAL A 166 7.12 -17.66 -23.71
C VAL A 166 6.23 -18.23 -22.60
N GLN A 167 6.36 -17.74 -21.36
CA GLN A 167 5.57 -18.25 -20.25
C GLN A 167 5.06 -17.09 -19.36
N PRO A 168 3.74 -16.88 -19.23
CA PRO A 168 3.21 -15.81 -18.39
C PRO A 168 3.57 -16.04 -16.92
N LEU A 169 3.94 -14.94 -16.25
CA LEU A 169 4.11 -14.89 -14.80
C LEU A 169 2.77 -14.57 -14.15
N THR A 170 2.52 -15.12 -12.97
CA THR A 170 1.33 -14.76 -12.19
C THR A 170 1.46 -13.36 -11.59
N ILE A 171 0.34 -12.74 -11.22
CA ILE A 171 0.29 -11.47 -10.50
C ILE A 171 1.18 -11.53 -9.26
N GLY A 172 1.06 -12.60 -8.46
CA GLY A 172 1.92 -12.83 -7.31
C GLY A 172 3.42 -12.94 -7.65
N GLU A 173 3.79 -13.54 -8.78
CA GLU A 173 5.20 -13.57 -9.21
C GLU A 173 5.72 -12.20 -9.63
N LEU A 174 4.91 -11.39 -10.32
CA LEU A 174 5.29 -10.03 -10.70
C LEU A 174 5.55 -9.15 -9.46
N TRP A 175 4.72 -9.26 -8.42
CA TRP A 175 4.96 -8.60 -7.14
C TRP A 175 6.18 -9.13 -6.40
N ALA A 176 6.57 -10.38 -6.63
CA ALA A 176 7.76 -10.98 -6.03
C ALA A 176 9.07 -10.58 -6.73
N VAL A 177 9.04 -9.96 -7.92
CA VAL A 177 10.23 -9.48 -8.64
C VAL A 177 11.07 -8.52 -7.79
N PRO A 178 10.54 -7.40 -7.25
CA PRO A 178 11.33 -6.51 -6.40
C PRO A 178 11.90 -7.21 -5.17
N ILE A 179 11.09 -8.06 -4.52
CA ILE A 179 11.48 -8.77 -3.31
C ILE A 179 12.65 -9.71 -3.59
N THR A 180 12.55 -10.49 -4.66
CA THR A 180 13.61 -11.44 -5.06
C THR A 180 14.88 -10.75 -5.53
N LEU A 181 14.77 -9.63 -6.25
CA LEU A 181 15.93 -8.81 -6.59
C LEU A 181 16.64 -8.32 -5.33
N ARG A 182 15.92 -7.78 -4.33
CA ARG A 182 16.53 -7.37 -3.05
C ARG A 182 17.23 -8.53 -2.34
N ILE A 183 16.59 -9.70 -2.29
CA ILE A 183 17.19 -10.91 -1.70
C ILE A 183 18.50 -11.26 -2.41
N LEU A 184 18.53 -11.24 -3.75
CA LEU A 184 19.72 -11.58 -4.53
C LEU A 184 20.83 -10.55 -4.40
N LEU A 185 20.50 -9.26 -4.31
CA LEU A 185 21.48 -8.21 -4.06
C LEU A 185 22.11 -8.39 -2.67
N VAL A 186 21.34 -8.73 -1.64
CA VAL A 186 21.84 -9.04 -0.30
C VAL A 186 22.69 -10.31 -0.30
N GLU A 187 22.24 -11.36 -0.98
CA GLU A 187 22.97 -12.62 -1.14
C GLU A 187 24.31 -12.39 -1.84
N ASN A 188 24.34 -11.60 -2.92
CA ASN A 188 25.57 -11.30 -3.62
C ASN A 188 26.51 -10.41 -2.79
N LEU A 189 25.96 -9.43 -2.06
CA LEU A 189 26.75 -8.60 -1.15
C LEU A 189 27.39 -9.43 -0.04
N ARG A 190 26.67 -10.41 0.51
CA ARG A 190 27.22 -11.34 1.51
C ARG A 190 28.44 -12.07 0.96
N ARG A 191 28.34 -12.64 -0.24
CA ARG A 191 29.46 -13.36 -0.89
C ARG A 191 30.69 -12.46 -1.05
N LEU A 192 30.48 -11.22 -1.50
CA LEU A 192 31.54 -10.21 -1.62
C LEU A 192 32.12 -9.83 -0.25
N ALA A 193 31.28 -9.63 0.77
CA ALA A 193 31.71 -9.25 2.11
C ALA A 193 32.51 -10.34 2.82
N GLU A 194 32.09 -11.61 2.73
CA GLU A 194 32.88 -12.76 3.21
C GLU A 194 34.24 -12.82 2.51
N ARG A 195 34.26 -12.59 1.20
CA ARG A 195 35.49 -12.60 0.41
C ARG A 195 36.43 -11.45 0.78
N ILE A 196 35.91 -10.24 0.97
CA ILE A 196 36.67 -9.07 1.45
C ILE A 196 37.32 -9.37 2.81
N VAL A 197 36.59 -9.98 3.74
CA VAL A 197 37.10 -10.35 5.07
C VAL A 197 38.18 -11.43 4.96
N ARG A 198 37.96 -12.48 4.14
CA ARG A 198 38.96 -13.54 3.91
C ARG A 198 40.22 -13.02 3.24
N ASP A 199 40.08 -12.21 2.18
CA ASP A 199 41.20 -11.59 1.48
C ASP A 199 41.98 -10.60 2.37
N ARG A 200 41.30 -9.98 3.34
CA ARG A 200 41.95 -9.15 4.36
C ARG A 200 42.72 -10.01 5.37
N ALA A 201 42.12 -11.08 5.90
CA ALA A 201 42.81 -11.99 6.82
C ALA A 201 44.06 -12.59 6.16
N ALA A 202 43.95 -13.00 4.89
CA ALA A 202 45.08 -13.51 4.11
C ALA A 202 46.21 -12.47 3.93
N ARG A 203 45.89 -11.17 3.77
CA ARG A 203 46.91 -10.10 3.72
C ARG A 203 47.57 -9.87 5.07
N GLN A 204 46.80 -9.91 6.14
CA GLN A 204 47.31 -9.78 7.51
C GLN A 204 48.25 -10.94 7.87
N GLU A 205 47.91 -12.17 7.50
CA GLU A 205 48.78 -13.34 7.67
C GLU A 205 50.09 -13.21 6.87
N ALA A 206 50.03 -12.62 5.67
CA ALA A 206 51.22 -12.34 4.87
C ALA A 206 52.11 -11.27 5.51
N ASP A 207 51.52 -10.22 6.09
CA ASP A 207 52.26 -9.18 6.82
C ASP A 207 52.93 -9.75 8.08
N GLU A 208 52.22 -10.58 8.85
CA GLU A 208 52.76 -11.26 10.04
C GLU A 208 53.89 -12.25 9.70
N LEU A 209 53.86 -12.86 8.52
CA LEU A 209 54.95 -13.69 8.01
C LEU A 209 56.13 -12.84 7.51
N ALA A 210 55.86 -11.70 6.89
CA ALA A 210 56.89 -10.81 6.34
C ALA A 210 57.67 -10.08 7.46
N ASP A 211 57.02 -9.70 8.56
CA ASP A 211 57.66 -8.90 9.62
C ASP A 211 58.90 -9.57 10.25
N PRO A 212 58.91 -10.89 10.59
CA PRO A 212 60.11 -11.59 11.03
C PRO A 212 61.17 -11.77 9.94
N LEU A 213 60.78 -11.92 8.67
CA LEU A 213 61.70 -12.05 7.53
C LEU A 213 62.44 -10.73 7.28
N LEU A 214 61.78 -9.59 7.52
CA LEU A 214 62.32 -8.25 7.33
C LEU A 214 62.98 -7.66 8.60
N GLY A 215 62.98 -8.38 9.73
CA GLY A 215 63.55 -7.89 11.00
C GLY A 215 62.81 -6.68 11.60
N LEU A 216 61.56 -6.44 11.20
CA LEU A 216 60.76 -5.32 11.67
C LEU A 216 60.29 -5.55 13.12
N GLY A 217 60.16 -4.47 13.90
CA GLY A 217 59.78 -4.55 15.32
C GLY A 217 60.91 -4.89 16.29
N GLY A 218 62.17 -4.62 15.92
CA GLY A 218 63.34 -4.78 16.81
C GLY A 218 63.86 -6.22 16.93
N ARG A 219 63.59 -7.06 15.93
CA ARG A 219 63.98 -8.48 15.89
C ARG A 219 65.13 -8.69 14.89
N THR A 220 66.02 -9.63 15.15
CA THR A 220 66.99 -10.10 14.13
C THR A 220 66.25 -10.85 13.01
N PRO A 221 66.61 -10.66 11.73
CA PRO A 221 66.00 -11.39 10.61
C PRO A 221 66.00 -12.90 10.86
N ALA A 222 64.83 -13.53 10.77
CA ALA A 222 64.70 -14.98 10.93
C ALA A 222 65.19 -15.72 9.68
N ASP A 223 65.65 -16.97 9.84
CA ASP A 223 66.03 -17.82 8.69
C ASP A 223 64.80 -18.04 7.78
N ALA A 224 64.90 -17.53 6.55
CA ALA A 224 63.83 -17.57 5.56
C ALA A 224 63.36 -19.00 5.29
N THR A 225 64.26 -19.99 5.31
CA THR A 225 63.91 -21.38 5.04
C THR A 225 63.02 -21.99 6.12
N ALA A 226 63.27 -21.67 7.40
CA ALA A 226 62.48 -22.17 8.53
C ALA A 226 61.08 -21.54 8.63
N VAL A 227 60.95 -20.27 8.21
CA VAL A 227 59.68 -19.54 8.21
C VAL A 227 58.80 -19.99 7.03
N LEU A 228 59.38 -20.17 5.84
CA LEU A 228 58.66 -20.59 4.64
C LEU A 228 58.23 -22.06 4.67
N ALA A 229 58.97 -22.94 5.36
CA ALA A 229 58.59 -24.34 5.58
C ALA A 229 57.22 -24.50 6.27
N ARG A 230 56.78 -23.51 7.07
CA ARG A 230 55.48 -23.54 7.76
C ARG A 230 54.28 -23.38 6.83
N VAL A 231 54.49 -22.77 5.67
CA VAL A 231 53.43 -22.48 4.68
C VAL A 231 53.55 -23.37 3.44
N GLU A 232 54.51 -24.29 3.46
CA GLU A 232 54.95 -25.08 2.31
C GLU A 232 53.89 -26.09 1.79
N GLN A 233 52.96 -26.51 2.65
CA GLN A 233 51.95 -27.53 2.37
C GLN A 233 50.59 -26.99 1.92
N GLN A 234 50.40 -25.66 1.89
CA GLN A 234 49.10 -25.04 1.60
C GLN A 234 49.09 -24.36 0.22
N ARG A 235 47.96 -24.43 -0.49
CA ARG A 235 47.74 -23.59 -1.68
C ARG A 235 47.52 -22.16 -1.21
N LEU A 236 48.49 -21.29 -1.47
CA LEU A 236 48.47 -19.90 -1.00
C LEU A 236 47.27 -19.15 -1.60
N PRO A 237 46.46 -18.47 -0.78
CA PRO A 237 45.46 -17.53 -1.27
C PRO A 237 46.13 -16.44 -2.13
N THR A 238 45.49 -16.04 -3.24
CA THR A 238 46.05 -15.02 -4.15
C THR A 238 46.37 -13.71 -3.43
N ALA A 239 45.51 -13.26 -2.52
CA ALA A 239 45.72 -12.05 -1.73
C ALA A 239 46.93 -12.14 -0.78
N PHE A 240 47.17 -13.32 -0.19
CA PHE A 240 48.36 -13.59 0.63
C PHE A 240 49.64 -13.49 -0.22
N ALA A 241 49.63 -14.18 -1.37
CA ALA A 241 50.78 -14.24 -2.27
C ALA A 241 51.16 -12.85 -2.80
N VAL A 242 50.18 -12.04 -3.22
CA VAL A 242 50.42 -10.67 -3.72
C VAL A 242 50.97 -9.76 -2.63
N GLN A 243 50.42 -9.82 -1.42
CA GLN A 243 50.89 -9.00 -0.30
C GLN A 243 52.34 -9.34 0.07
N LEU A 244 52.66 -10.62 0.13
CA LEU A 244 54.03 -11.08 0.42
C LEU A 244 55.00 -10.64 -0.68
N VAL A 245 54.64 -10.76 -1.96
CA VAL A 245 55.45 -10.25 -3.08
C VAL A 245 55.67 -8.75 -2.97
N GLN A 246 54.62 -7.96 -2.70
CA GLN A 246 54.73 -6.50 -2.57
C GLN A 246 55.67 -6.09 -1.42
N ARG A 247 55.55 -6.74 -0.25
CA ARG A 247 56.38 -6.46 0.93
C ARG A 247 57.85 -6.82 0.71
N LEU A 248 58.13 -7.91 -0.01
CA LEU A 248 59.50 -8.40 -0.24
C LEU A 248 60.20 -7.71 -1.42
N ARG A 249 59.46 -7.25 -2.45
CA ARG A 249 60.03 -6.66 -3.69
C ARG A 249 60.73 -5.32 -3.47
N GLU A 250 60.42 -4.60 -2.38
CA GLU A 250 60.99 -3.29 -2.06
C GLU A 250 62.23 -3.36 -1.15
N GLN A 251 62.74 -4.54 -0.81
CA GLN A 251 63.75 -4.75 0.25
C GLN A 251 65.09 -5.32 -0.27
N ASP A 252 66.14 -5.20 0.56
CA ASP A 252 67.56 -5.45 0.26
C ASP A 252 67.89 -6.87 -0.29
N PRO A 253 69.04 -7.06 -0.99
CA PRO A 253 69.48 -8.32 -1.59
C PRO A 253 69.55 -9.55 -0.66
N ASP A 254 69.55 -9.35 0.66
CA ASP A 254 69.58 -10.43 1.65
C ASP A 254 68.27 -11.24 1.72
N VAL A 255 67.17 -10.73 1.14
CA VAL A 255 65.83 -11.36 1.13
C VAL A 255 65.56 -12.17 -0.16
N VAL A 256 66.50 -12.15 -1.11
CA VAL A 256 66.43 -12.86 -2.41
C VAL A 256 66.06 -14.36 -2.31
N PRO A 257 66.46 -15.14 -1.29
CA PRO A 257 66.06 -16.55 -1.18
C PRO A 257 64.55 -16.77 -1.03
N ALA A 258 63.86 -15.87 -0.32
CA ALA A 258 62.41 -15.98 -0.09
C ALA A 258 61.60 -15.61 -1.35
N LEU A 259 62.08 -14.62 -2.11
CA LEU A 259 61.53 -14.24 -3.41
C LEU A 259 61.74 -15.36 -4.45
N GLY A 260 62.94 -15.95 -4.50
CA GLY A 260 63.23 -17.09 -5.37
C GLY A 260 62.33 -18.30 -5.09
N TRP A 261 62.10 -18.62 -3.81
CA TRP A 261 61.15 -19.68 -3.41
C TRP A 261 59.71 -19.41 -3.88
N LEU A 262 59.25 -18.16 -3.78
CA LEU A 262 57.92 -17.77 -4.29
C LEU A 262 57.82 -17.89 -5.81
N GLU A 263 58.86 -17.48 -6.53
CA GLU A 263 58.91 -17.59 -7.99
C GLU A 263 58.91 -19.06 -8.46
N GLU A 264 59.65 -19.94 -7.80
CA GLU A 264 59.61 -21.39 -8.06
C GLU A 264 58.20 -21.98 -7.83
N ARG A 265 57.49 -21.50 -6.80
CA ARG A 265 56.10 -21.92 -6.52
C ARG A 265 55.11 -21.40 -7.54
N PHE A 266 55.23 -20.16 -7.99
CA PHE A 266 54.38 -19.64 -9.06
C PHE A 266 54.64 -20.36 -10.38
N ALA A 267 55.91 -20.65 -10.69
CA ALA A 267 56.30 -21.45 -11.85
C ALA A 267 55.73 -22.87 -11.79
N ALA A 268 55.74 -23.52 -10.62
CA ALA A 268 55.11 -24.82 -10.40
C ALA A 268 53.58 -24.79 -10.57
N GLN A 269 52.94 -23.62 -10.42
CA GLN A 269 51.52 -23.39 -10.68
C GLN A 269 51.23 -22.88 -12.10
N GLY A 270 52.27 -22.72 -12.95
CA GLY A 270 52.13 -22.20 -14.31
C GLY A 270 51.81 -20.70 -14.39
N THR A 271 52.23 -19.92 -13.40
CA THR A 271 51.94 -18.47 -13.29
C THR A 271 53.20 -17.69 -12.93
N THR A 272 53.16 -16.36 -13.08
CA THR A 272 54.25 -15.45 -12.66
C THR A 272 53.81 -14.50 -11.56
N SER A 273 54.77 -13.92 -10.83
CA SER A 273 54.49 -12.92 -9.79
C SER A 273 53.72 -11.71 -10.34
N GLU A 274 54.09 -11.22 -11.53
CA GLU A 274 53.39 -10.10 -12.20
C GLU A 274 51.97 -10.46 -12.64
N GLU A 275 51.77 -11.69 -13.14
CA GLU A 275 50.45 -12.13 -13.58
C GLU A 275 49.48 -12.29 -12.40
N ILE A 276 49.96 -12.80 -11.26
CA ILE A 276 49.17 -12.92 -10.02
C ILE A 276 48.82 -11.54 -9.45
N VAL A 277 49.76 -10.59 -9.45
CA VAL A 277 49.51 -9.19 -9.03
C VAL A 277 48.46 -8.54 -9.94
N ARG A 278 48.57 -8.70 -11.26
CA ARG A 278 47.58 -8.18 -12.22
C ARG A 278 46.21 -8.80 -12.00
N LEU A 279 46.14 -10.11 -11.78
CA LEU A 279 44.90 -10.83 -11.52
C LEU A 279 44.21 -10.32 -10.24
N GLU A 280 44.97 -10.10 -9.17
CA GLU A 280 44.44 -9.59 -7.91
C GLU A 280 43.92 -8.15 -8.05
N HIS A 281 44.67 -7.26 -8.72
CA HIS A 281 44.19 -5.89 -8.97
C HIS A 281 42.91 -5.88 -9.81
N HIS A 282 42.84 -6.70 -10.87
CA HIS A 282 41.63 -6.84 -11.66
C HIS A 282 40.46 -7.37 -10.81
N ARG A 283 40.72 -8.34 -9.93
CA ARG A 283 39.71 -8.89 -9.01
C ARG A 283 39.19 -7.84 -8.03
N GLN A 284 40.08 -7.06 -7.41
CA GLN A 284 39.71 -5.96 -6.50
C GLN A 284 38.92 -4.87 -7.21
N GLY A 285 39.33 -4.48 -8.41
CA GLY A 285 38.60 -3.53 -9.25
C GLY A 285 37.19 -4.03 -9.57
N ALA A 286 37.07 -5.29 -10.00
CA ALA A 286 35.79 -5.90 -10.32
C ALA A 286 34.89 -6.03 -9.06
N MET A 287 35.45 -6.37 -7.90
CA MET A 287 34.71 -6.42 -6.63
C MET A 287 34.19 -5.04 -6.24
N ASN A 288 35.01 -4.00 -6.37
CA ASN A 288 34.62 -2.62 -6.07
C ASN A 288 33.45 -2.16 -6.94
N VAL A 289 33.49 -2.48 -8.24
CA VAL A 289 32.38 -2.18 -9.16
C VAL A 289 31.11 -2.92 -8.77
N THR A 290 31.18 -4.22 -8.47
CA THR A 290 29.99 -4.99 -8.07
C THR A 290 29.39 -4.48 -6.75
N VAL A 291 30.21 -4.20 -5.72
CA VAL A 291 29.72 -3.64 -4.44
C VAL A 291 29.04 -2.29 -4.68
N ARG A 292 29.65 -1.42 -5.49
CA ARG A 292 29.05 -0.14 -5.87
C ARG A 292 27.72 -0.31 -6.60
N ASN A 293 27.66 -1.19 -7.59
CA ASN A 293 26.44 -1.50 -8.34
C ASN A 293 25.34 -2.00 -7.41
N ILE A 294 25.65 -2.89 -6.47
CA ILE A 294 24.67 -3.40 -5.49
C ILE A 294 24.12 -2.25 -4.63
N ILE A 295 25.00 -1.44 -4.02
CA ILE A 295 24.57 -0.34 -3.13
C ILE A 295 23.75 0.70 -3.90
N THR A 296 24.20 1.11 -5.08
CA THR A 296 23.47 2.07 -5.92
C THR A 296 22.11 1.49 -6.36
N SER A 297 22.06 0.21 -6.70
CA SER A 297 20.81 -0.47 -7.09
C SER A 297 19.82 -0.56 -5.92
N MET A 298 20.28 -0.93 -4.73
CA MET A 298 19.43 -0.94 -3.52
C MET A 298 18.83 0.45 -3.24
N ARG A 299 19.62 1.52 -3.39
CA ARG A 299 19.11 2.91 -3.26
C ARG A 299 18.04 3.23 -4.30
N LEU A 300 18.30 2.93 -5.57
CA LEU A 300 17.36 3.20 -6.66
C LEU A 300 16.06 2.42 -6.45
N MET A 301 16.14 1.15 -6.07
CA MET A 301 14.98 0.29 -5.83
C MET A 301 14.10 0.76 -4.67
N SER A 302 14.65 1.45 -3.67
CA SER A 302 13.85 2.01 -2.55
C SER A 302 12.99 3.20 -2.96
N ASN A 303 13.41 3.97 -3.96
CA ASN A 303 12.70 5.17 -4.44
C ASN A 303 11.90 4.93 -5.73
N PHE A 304 11.94 3.71 -6.27
CA PHE A 304 11.31 3.37 -7.53
C PHE A 304 9.82 3.04 -7.35
N ASP A 305 8.96 3.54 -8.25
CA ASP A 305 7.53 3.22 -8.23
C ASP A 305 7.27 1.81 -8.79
N TRP A 306 7.29 0.84 -7.89
CA TRP A 306 6.99 -0.55 -8.22
C TRP A 306 5.54 -0.78 -8.67
N LYS A 307 4.61 0.12 -8.33
CA LYS A 307 3.20 0.01 -8.76
C LYS A 307 3.10 0.28 -10.26
N GLU A 308 3.71 1.37 -10.73
CA GLU A 308 3.74 1.69 -12.16
C GLU A 308 4.49 0.61 -12.95
N PHE A 309 5.62 0.14 -12.41
CA PHE A 309 6.38 -0.95 -13.02
C PHE A 309 5.52 -2.21 -13.21
N PHE A 310 4.86 -2.68 -12.14
CA PHE A 310 3.96 -3.82 -12.17
C PHE A 310 2.88 -3.66 -13.25
N GLU A 311 2.19 -2.52 -13.26
CA GLU A 311 1.10 -2.25 -14.20
C GLU A 311 1.55 -2.28 -15.66
N SER A 312 2.82 -1.96 -15.91
CA SER A 312 3.37 -1.96 -17.26
C SER A 312 3.81 -3.32 -17.78
N ILE A 313 3.98 -4.31 -16.91
CA ILE A 313 4.41 -5.67 -17.28
C ILE A 313 3.32 -6.71 -17.06
N SER A 314 2.24 -6.37 -16.35
CA SER A 314 1.10 -7.24 -16.09
C SER A 314 0.29 -7.48 -17.36
N ARG A 315 0.26 -8.73 -17.83
CA ARG A 315 -0.62 -9.15 -18.94
C ARG A 315 -2.10 -9.05 -18.60
N VAL A 316 -2.46 -9.25 -17.32
CA VAL A 316 -3.83 -9.08 -16.85
C VAL A 316 -4.27 -7.62 -17.00
N ASP A 317 -3.39 -6.68 -16.65
CA ASP A 317 -3.65 -5.25 -16.83
C ASP A 317 -3.78 -4.89 -18.32
N GLU A 318 -2.91 -5.43 -19.18
CA GLU A 318 -2.99 -5.22 -20.62
C GLU A 318 -4.35 -5.65 -21.18
N VAL A 319 -4.83 -6.83 -20.80
CA VAL A 319 -6.16 -7.35 -21.21
C VAL A 319 -7.30 -6.47 -20.70
N LEU A 320 -7.27 -6.09 -19.42
CA LEU A 320 -8.32 -5.25 -18.84
C LEU A 320 -8.36 -3.84 -19.45
N ARG A 321 -7.19 -3.23 -19.69
CA ARG A 321 -7.07 -1.89 -20.31
C ARG A 321 -7.51 -1.88 -21.76
N ALA A 322 -7.23 -2.93 -22.53
CA ALA A 322 -7.62 -3.01 -23.93
C ALA A 322 -9.13 -3.15 -24.14
N GLY A 323 -9.88 -3.56 -23.11
CA GLY A 323 -11.30 -3.90 -23.23
C GLY A 323 -12.27 -3.12 -22.37
N THR A 324 -11.80 -2.28 -21.44
CA THR A 324 -12.65 -1.60 -20.43
C THR A 324 -12.01 -0.30 -19.92
N ASP A 325 -12.78 0.50 -19.15
CA ASP A 325 -12.31 1.72 -18.47
C ASP A 325 -11.42 1.43 -17.23
N PHE A 326 -10.79 0.27 -17.16
CA PHE A 326 -9.96 -0.15 -16.03
C PHE A 326 -8.83 0.84 -15.71
N ALA A 327 -8.27 1.52 -16.73
CA ALA A 327 -7.23 2.53 -16.54
C ALA A 327 -7.71 3.78 -15.77
N ALA A 328 -9.01 4.09 -15.79
CA ALA A 328 -9.58 5.24 -15.10
C ALA A 328 -9.79 5.01 -13.59
N LEU A 329 -9.76 3.75 -13.15
CA LEU A 329 -9.90 3.36 -11.75
C LEU A 329 -8.63 3.68 -10.97
N ASP A 330 -8.74 3.95 -9.67
CA ASP A 330 -7.55 4.16 -8.84
C ASP A 330 -6.77 2.86 -8.59
N PHE A 331 -5.50 2.99 -8.19
CA PHE A 331 -4.63 1.84 -7.99
C PHE A 331 -5.21 0.80 -7.00
N PRO A 332 -5.67 1.16 -5.78
CA PRO A 332 -6.37 0.24 -4.88
C PRO A 332 -7.54 -0.54 -5.52
N THR A 333 -8.37 0.11 -6.34
CA THR A 333 -9.47 -0.59 -7.04
C THR A 333 -8.93 -1.55 -8.09
N ARG A 334 -7.95 -1.11 -8.90
CA ARG A 334 -7.29 -1.96 -9.90
C ARG A 334 -6.66 -3.18 -9.23
N ASP A 335 -6.01 -2.99 -8.10
CA ASP A 335 -5.40 -4.06 -7.32
C ASP A 335 -6.43 -5.02 -6.71
N ARG A 336 -7.58 -4.51 -6.26
CA ARG A 336 -8.70 -5.35 -5.83
C ARG A 336 -9.25 -6.23 -6.95
N TYR A 337 -9.29 -5.72 -8.18
CA TYR A 337 -9.73 -6.50 -9.34
C TYR A 337 -8.71 -7.60 -9.67
N ARG A 338 -7.41 -7.30 -9.57
CA ARG A 338 -6.32 -8.29 -9.70
C ARG A 338 -6.46 -9.40 -8.67
N HIS A 339 -6.64 -9.07 -7.39
CA HIS A 339 -6.88 -10.06 -6.34
C HIS A 339 -8.12 -10.92 -6.61
N ALA A 340 -9.20 -10.34 -7.13
CA ALA A 340 -10.39 -11.11 -7.51
C ALA A 340 -10.11 -12.08 -8.66
N ILE A 341 -9.28 -11.69 -9.63
CA ILE A 341 -8.82 -12.55 -10.73
C ILE A 341 -7.93 -13.68 -10.21
N GLU A 342 -6.96 -13.38 -9.34
CA GLU A 342 -6.11 -14.40 -8.69
C GLU A 342 -6.96 -15.42 -7.92
N ASP A 343 -7.95 -14.95 -7.17
CA ASP A 343 -8.85 -15.82 -6.42
C ASP A 343 -9.63 -16.75 -7.33
N LEU A 344 -10.19 -16.23 -8.43
CA LEU A 344 -10.93 -17.01 -9.42
C LEU A 344 -10.04 -18.00 -10.15
N ALA A 345 -8.82 -17.60 -10.55
CA ALA A 345 -7.84 -18.48 -11.18
C ALA A 345 -7.44 -19.62 -10.23
N ARG A 346 -7.13 -19.30 -8.96
CA ARG A 346 -6.72 -20.29 -7.96
C ARG A 346 -7.80 -21.33 -7.62
N GLY A 347 -9.08 -20.95 -7.74
CA GLY A 347 -10.21 -21.86 -7.52
C GLY A 347 -10.77 -22.52 -8.77
N SER A 348 -10.20 -22.23 -9.95
CA SER A 348 -10.60 -22.81 -11.24
C SER A 348 -9.43 -23.55 -11.90
N ARG A 349 -9.63 -24.04 -13.13
CA ARG A 349 -8.56 -24.59 -13.98
C ARG A 349 -7.98 -23.57 -14.96
N CYS A 350 -8.44 -22.32 -14.89
CA CYS A 350 -8.05 -21.26 -15.83
C CYS A 350 -6.85 -20.48 -15.28
N SER A 351 -6.01 -19.97 -16.19
CA SER A 351 -4.96 -19.01 -15.82
C SER A 351 -5.55 -17.63 -15.51
N GLU A 352 -4.78 -16.79 -14.80
CA GLU A 352 -5.20 -15.41 -14.48
C GLU A 352 -5.50 -14.59 -15.74
N VAL A 353 -4.73 -14.77 -16.81
CA VAL A 353 -4.95 -14.11 -18.10
C VAL A 353 -6.24 -14.61 -18.76
N GLU A 354 -6.51 -15.92 -18.71
CA GLU A 354 -7.77 -16.47 -19.24
C GLU A 354 -8.99 -15.94 -18.48
N VAL A 355 -8.93 -15.85 -17.15
CA VAL A 355 -9.99 -15.24 -16.33
C VAL A 355 -10.20 -13.78 -16.73
N ALA A 356 -9.13 -13.00 -16.92
CA ALA A 356 -9.22 -11.61 -17.37
C ALA A 356 -9.90 -11.50 -18.74
N CYS A 357 -9.53 -12.36 -19.71
CA CYS A 357 -10.16 -12.41 -21.03
C CYS A 357 -11.66 -12.72 -20.95
N ARG A 358 -12.08 -13.65 -20.08
CA ARG A 358 -13.49 -14.00 -19.86
C ARG A 358 -14.29 -12.84 -19.27
N VAL A 359 -13.71 -12.11 -18.32
CA VAL A 359 -14.31 -10.90 -17.75
C VAL A 359 -14.52 -9.84 -18.84
N VAL A 360 -13.50 -9.58 -19.66
CA VAL A 360 -13.59 -8.61 -20.77
C VAL A 360 -14.58 -9.05 -21.85
N ALA A 361 -14.71 -10.35 -22.12
CA ALA A 361 -15.73 -10.84 -23.04
C ALA A 361 -17.14 -10.50 -22.55
N ARG A 362 -17.43 -10.74 -21.27
CA ARG A 362 -18.74 -10.43 -20.67
C ARG A 362 -19.05 -8.94 -20.62
N THR A 363 -18.06 -8.09 -20.34
CA THR A 363 -18.27 -6.64 -20.36
C THR A 363 -18.60 -6.16 -21.78
N LYS A 364 -17.97 -6.72 -22.81
CA LYS A 364 -18.27 -6.43 -24.23
C LYS A 364 -19.65 -6.92 -24.64
N GLU A 365 -20.05 -8.13 -24.24
CA GLU A 365 -21.40 -8.66 -24.48
C GLU A 365 -22.47 -7.76 -23.84
N ALA A 366 -22.24 -7.32 -22.60
CA ALA A 366 -23.12 -6.38 -21.91
C ALA A 366 -23.17 -5.01 -22.62
N ALA A 367 -22.04 -4.52 -23.12
CA ALA A 367 -22.00 -3.27 -23.88
C ALA A 367 -22.84 -3.35 -25.16
N ALA A 368 -22.79 -4.48 -25.87
CA ALA A 368 -23.52 -4.70 -27.12
C ALA A 368 -25.05 -4.73 -26.95
N THR A 369 -25.56 -5.19 -25.79
CA THR A 369 -27.01 -5.24 -25.52
C THR A 369 -27.68 -3.87 -25.31
N ASN A 370 -26.89 -2.78 -25.22
CA ASN A 370 -27.30 -1.37 -25.16
C ASN A 370 -28.54 -1.02 -24.29
N ASP A 371 -28.75 -1.76 -23.20
CA ASP A 371 -29.80 -1.49 -22.25
C ASP A 371 -29.31 -0.44 -21.23
N ALA A 372 -29.88 0.76 -21.28
CA ALA A 372 -29.53 1.90 -20.40
C ALA A 372 -29.68 1.55 -18.90
N GLY A 373 -30.48 0.54 -18.56
CA GLY A 373 -30.61 0.04 -17.19
C GLY A 373 -29.43 -0.80 -16.68
N HIS A 374 -28.45 -1.13 -17.53
CA HIS A 374 -27.40 -2.12 -17.24
C HIS A 374 -25.97 -1.62 -17.48
N GLU A 375 -25.71 -0.31 -17.42
CA GLU A 375 -24.35 0.27 -17.54
C GLU A 375 -23.32 -0.38 -16.61
N ARG A 376 -23.74 -0.78 -15.41
CA ARG A 376 -22.92 -1.52 -14.43
C ARG A 376 -22.27 -2.77 -14.99
N ARG A 377 -22.97 -3.49 -15.89
CA ARG A 377 -22.46 -4.73 -16.48
C ARG A 377 -21.29 -4.49 -17.45
N ARG A 378 -21.10 -3.25 -17.90
CA ARG A 378 -19.94 -2.84 -18.71
C ARG A 378 -18.66 -2.72 -17.87
N ASP A 379 -18.81 -2.50 -16.56
CA ASP A 379 -17.68 -2.43 -15.64
C ASP A 379 -17.19 -3.85 -15.26
N PRO A 380 -15.88 -4.14 -15.36
CA PRO A 380 -15.36 -5.46 -15.05
C PRO A 380 -15.56 -5.85 -13.58
N GLY A 381 -15.63 -4.87 -12.68
CA GLY A 381 -15.91 -5.07 -11.27
C GLY A 381 -17.32 -5.65 -11.01
N TYR A 382 -18.28 -5.48 -11.92
CA TYR A 382 -19.59 -6.15 -11.79
C TYR A 382 -19.46 -7.67 -11.80
N HIS A 383 -18.62 -8.17 -12.72
CA HIS A 383 -18.36 -9.60 -12.87
C HIS A 383 -17.35 -10.14 -11.86
N LEU A 384 -16.44 -9.30 -11.35
CA LEU A 384 -15.42 -9.71 -10.37
C LEU A 384 -15.89 -9.65 -8.91
N LEU A 385 -16.65 -8.61 -8.55
CA LEU A 385 -16.95 -8.26 -7.16
C LEU A 385 -18.44 -8.27 -6.81
N SER A 386 -19.32 -8.06 -7.79
CA SER A 386 -20.75 -7.83 -7.56
C SER A 386 -21.62 -9.02 -8.00
N GLN A 387 -22.89 -8.76 -8.31
CA GLN A 387 -23.91 -9.75 -8.66
C GLN A 387 -23.50 -10.63 -9.87
N GLY A 388 -22.67 -10.12 -10.79
CA GLY A 388 -22.17 -10.87 -11.94
C GLY A 388 -21.19 -12.00 -11.59
N ARG A 389 -20.67 -12.02 -10.36
CA ARG A 389 -19.64 -12.96 -9.90
C ARG A 389 -20.10 -14.41 -9.91
N ALA A 390 -21.32 -14.70 -9.44
CA ALA A 390 -21.82 -16.07 -9.38
C ALA A 390 -21.91 -16.72 -10.78
N ALA A 391 -22.34 -15.94 -11.78
CA ALA A 391 -22.44 -16.42 -13.16
C ALA A 391 -21.05 -16.65 -13.79
N LEU A 392 -20.05 -15.83 -13.45
CA LEU A 392 -18.67 -16.03 -13.88
C LEU A 392 -18.03 -17.25 -13.20
N GLU A 393 -18.26 -17.44 -11.90
CA GLU A 393 -17.77 -18.60 -11.15
C GLU A 393 -18.30 -19.93 -11.71
N HIS A 394 -19.57 -19.97 -12.10
CA HIS A 394 -20.16 -21.14 -12.74
C HIS A 394 -19.50 -21.46 -14.09
N GLU A 395 -19.25 -20.44 -14.92
CA GLU A 395 -18.56 -20.60 -16.21
C GLU A 395 -17.13 -21.11 -16.06
N LEU A 396 -16.40 -20.61 -15.07
CA LEU A 396 -15.01 -21.00 -14.80
C LEU A 396 -14.88 -22.36 -14.10
N GLY A 397 -15.99 -22.96 -13.65
CA GLY A 397 -15.97 -24.18 -12.84
C GLY A 397 -15.31 -23.96 -11.47
N PHE A 398 -15.52 -22.78 -10.87
CA PHE A 398 -14.89 -22.35 -9.62
C PHE A 398 -15.36 -23.18 -8.42
N ARG A 399 -14.40 -23.69 -7.64
CA ARG A 399 -14.67 -24.45 -6.41
C ARG A 399 -14.63 -23.54 -5.19
N VAL A 400 -15.80 -23.22 -4.65
CA VAL A 400 -15.94 -22.41 -3.44
C VAL A 400 -15.41 -23.16 -2.22
N ARG A 401 -14.58 -22.51 -1.40
CA ARG A 401 -14.10 -23.08 -0.14
C ARG A 401 -15.25 -23.16 0.88
N PRO A 402 -15.33 -24.17 1.76
CA PRO A 402 -16.45 -24.32 2.70
C PRO A 402 -16.69 -23.09 3.59
N GLY A 403 -15.62 -22.46 4.08
CA GLY A 403 -15.73 -21.23 4.88
C GLY A 403 -16.32 -20.05 4.10
N GLN A 404 -15.92 -19.89 2.83
CA GLN A 404 -16.49 -18.85 1.96
C GLN A 404 -17.95 -19.13 1.62
N TRP A 405 -18.31 -20.41 1.44
CA TRP A 405 -19.69 -20.82 1.24
C TRP A 405 -20.56 -20.45 2.45
N LEU A 406 -20.12 -20.75 3.68
CA LEU A 406 -20.85 -20.38 4.89
C LEU A 406 -21.03 -18.86 5.01
N THR A 407 -19.96 -18.09 4.77
CA THR A 407 -20.03 -16.62 4.78
C THR A 407 -21.02 -16.08 3.74
N ARG A 408 -21.03 -16.65 2.52
CA ARG A 408 -21.99 -16.25 1.48
C ARG A 408 -23.43 -16.54 1.88
N THR A 409 -23.70 -17.72 2.43
CA THR A 409 -25.02 -18.08 2.91
C THR A 409 -25.49 -17.15 4.02
N TYR A 410 -24.58 -16.80 4.95
CA TYR A 410 -24.86 -15.81 5.99
C TYR A 410 -25.22 -14.43 5.40
N LEU A 411 -24.45 -13.95 4.41
CA LEU A 411 -24.70 -12.68 3.75
C LEU A 411 -26.00 -12.66 2.93
N THR A 412 -26.36 -13.76 2.27
CA THR A 412 -27.64 -13.84 1.53
C THR A 412 -28.86 -13.77 2.44
N ALA A 413 -28.70 -14.16 3.70
CA ALA A 413 -29.73 -14.12 4.73
C ALA A 413 -29.33 -13.17 5.87
N ALA A 414 -28.65 -12.07 5.56
CA ALA A 414 -27.96 -11.21 6.54
C ALA A 414 -28.84 -10.82 7.74
N MET A 415 -30.06 -10.32 7.48
CA MET A 415 -30.98 -9.89 8.53
C MET A 415 -31.43 -11.03 9.47
N PRO A 416 -32.07 -12.11 8.98
CA PRO A 416 -32.48 -13.20 9.85
C PRO A 416 -31.30 -13.92 10.49
N ALA A 417 -30.16 -14.03 9.80
CA ALA A 417 -28.97 -14.67 10.35
C ALA A 417 -28.34 -13.84 11.47
N TYR A 418 -28.28 -12.51 11.34
CA TYR A 418 -27.80 -11.61 12.38
C TYR A 418 -28.69 -11.66 13.62
N LEU A 419 -30.01 -11.45 13.44
CA LEU A 419 -30.97 -11.50 14.55
C LEU A 419 -31.00 -12.88 15.21
N GLY A 420 -30.92 -13.95 14.43
CA GLY A 420 -30.82 -15.32 14.97
C GLY A 420 -29.54 -15.56 15.77
N THR A 421 -28.40 -15.00 15.33
CA THR A 421 -27.13 -15.10 16.06
C THR A 421 -27.19 -14.33 17.39
N VAL A 422 -27.74 -13.11 17.37
CA VAL A 422 -27.94 -12.31 18.59
C VAL A 422 -28.90 -13.02 19.56
N ALA A 423 -30.03 -13.55 19.07
CA ALA A 423 -30.99 -14.27 19.89
C ALA A 423 -30.37 -15.53 20.52
N LEU A 424 -29.59 -16.30 19.75
CA LEU A 424 -28.89 -17.49 20.25
C LEU A 424 -27.85 -17.14 21.32
N LEU A 425 -27.00 -16.13 21.07
CA LEU A 425 -26.00 -15.69 22.03
C LEU A 425 -26.63 -15.12 23.29
N CYS A 426 -27.71 -14.34 23.16
CA CYS A 426 -28.47 -13.82 24.28
C CYS A 426 -29.03 -14.97 25.14
N ALA A 427 -29.63 -15.99 24.52
CA ALA A 427 -30.11 -17.18 25.22
C ALA A 427 -28.98 -17.94 25.92
N LEU A 428 -27.81 -18.08 25.28
CA LEU A 428 -26.64 -18.72 25.88
C LEU A 428 -26.08 -17.95 27.09
N VAL A 429 -26.14 -16.61 27.06
CA VAL A 429 -25.72 -15.76 28.18
C VAL A 429 -26.73 -15.81 29.34
N LEU A 430 -28.03 -15.85 29.03
CA LEU A 430 -29.11 -15.88 30.03
C LEU A 430 -29.34 -17.26 30.66
N ALA A 431 -29.06 -18.35 29.94
CA ALA A 431 -29.37 -19.69 30.41
C ALA A 431 -28.63 -20.08 31.72
N PRO A 432 -27.31 -19.91 31.87
CA PRO A 432 -26.61 -20.28 33.10
C PRO A 432 -27.13 -19.57 34.37
N PRO A 433 -27.30 -18.23 34.43
CA PRO A 433 -27.78 -17.57 35.64
C PRO A 433 -29.25 -17.90 35.93
N LEU A 434 -30.10 -18.07 34.91
CA LEU A 434 -31.49 -18.53 35.11
C LEU A 434 -31.56 -19.95 35.65
N MET A 435 -30.74 -20.86 35.13
CA MET A 435 -30.65 -22.22 35.66
C MET A 435 -30.15 -22.22 37.10
N LEU A 436 -29.11 -21.45 37.43
CA LEU A 436 -28.61 -21.34 38.81
C LEU A 436 -29.66 -20.76 39.77
N ALA A 437 -30.38 -19.72 39.37
CA ALA A 437 -31.46 -19.13 40.17
C ALA A 437 -32.61 -20.12 40.38
N ALA A 438 -32.96 -20.91 39.36
CA ALA A 438 -33.97 -21.95 39.48
C ALA A 438 -33.54 -23.07 40.46
N HIS A 439 -32.28 -23.51 40.40
CA HIS A 439 -31.72 -24.49 41.34
C HIS A 439 -31.63 -23.94 42.77
N ALA A 440 -31.46 -22.63 42.94
CA ALA A 440 -31.47 -21.95 44.23
C ALA A 440 -32.88 -21.76 44.82
N GLY A 441 -33.94 -22.23 44.14
CA GLY A 441 -35.31 -22.20 44.62
C GLY A 441 -36.08 -20.90 44.34
N VAL A 442 -35.61 -20.06 43.41
CA VAL A 442 -36.33 -18.85 43.00
C VAL A 442 -37.63 -19.24 42.28
N GLY A 443 -38.76 -18.69 42.73
CA GLY A 443 -40.07 -18.94 42.10
C GLY A 443 -40.19 -18.38 40.67
N ALA A 444 -41.14 -18.88 39.90
CA ALA A 444 -41.31 -18.52 38.48
C ALA A 444 -41.41 -17.00 38.21
N ALA A 445 -42.10 -16.26 39.08
CA ALA A 445 -42.20 -14.80 38.97
C ALA A 445 -40.84 -14.10 39.19
N GLY A 446 -40.02 -14.61 40.10
CA GLY A 446 -38.67 -14.10 40.35
C GLY A 446 -37.72 -14.38 39.19
N LEU A 447 -37.83 -15.56 38.57
CA LEU A 447 -37.09 -15.90 37.35
C LEU A 447 -37.49 -15.01 36.17
N LEU A 448 -38.78 -14.71 36.01
CA LEU A 448 -39.28 -13.81 34.96
C LEU A 448 -38.74 -12.38 35.15
N LEU A 449 -38.79 -11.85 36.37
CA LEU A 449 -38.26 -10.52 36.68
C LEU A 449 -36.74 -10.46 36.46
N PHE A 450 -36.01 -11.49 36.90
CA PHE A 450 -34.57 -11.60 36.66
C PHE A 450 -34.25 -11.67 35.16
N ALA A 451 -34.97 -12.48 34.40
CA ALA A 451 -34.81 -12.58 32.95
C ALA A 451 -35.03 -11.22 32.27
N LEU A 452 -36.08 -10.48 32.66
CA LEU A 452 -36.39 -9.17 32.09
C LEU A 452 -35.29 -8.14 32.36
N LEU A 453 -34.76 -8.11 33.59
CA LEU A 453 -33.68 -7.20 33.97
C LEU A 453 -32.34 -7.59 33.33
N ALA A 454 -32.05 -8.90 33.25
CA ALA A 454 -30.83 -9.43 32.66
C ALA A 454 -30.84 -9.38 31.12
N LEU A 455 -32.01 -9.25 30.49
CA LEU A 455 -32.16 -9.20 29.04
C LEU A 455 -31.39 -8.03 28.42
N VAL A 456 -31.41 -6.86 29.06
CA VAL A 456 -30.71 -5.66 28.56
C VAL A 456 -29.20 -5.89 28.47
N PRO A 457 -28.47 -6.22 29.56
CA PRO A 457 -27.04 -6.47 29.49
C PRO A 457 -26.68 -7.72 28.68
N ALA A 458 -27.52 -8.76 28.66
CA ALA A 458 -27.29 -9.94 27.84
C ALA A 458 -27.39 -9.64 26.34
N THR A 459 -28.35 -8.79 25.94
CA THR A 459 -28.50 -8.34 24.55
C THR A 459 -27.33 -7.47 24.12
N ASP A 460 -26.89 -6.54 24.96
CA ASP A 460 -25.73 -5.68 24.68
C ASP A 460 -24.45 -6.52 24.46
N LEU A 461 -24.19 -7.49 25.34
CA LEU A 461 -23.07 -8.43 25.19
C LEU A 461 -23.20 -9.29 23.92
N ALA A 462 -24.40 -9.79 23.62
CA ALA A 462 -24.66 -10.60 22.44
C ALA A 462 -24.43 -9.80 21.14
N ILE A 463 -24.86 -8.54 21.09
CA ILE A 463 -24.61 -7.63 19.97
C ILE A 463 -23.11 -7.37 19.83
N ALA A 464 -22.40 -7.07 20.93
CA ALA A 464 -20.96 -6.83 20.91
C ALA A 464 -20.17 -8.03 20.38
N LEU A 465 -20.47 -9.25 20.83
CA LEU A 465 -19.85 -10.48 20.36
C LEU A 465 -20.19 -10.79 18.90
N THR A 466 -21.44 -10.56 18.49
CA THR A 466 -21.87 -10.73 17.09
C THR A 466 -21.13 -9.76 16.18
N ASN A 467 -21.05 -8.48 16.56
CA ASN A 467 -20.35 -7.45 15.82
C ASN A 467 -18.86 -7.78 15.69
N LEU A 468 -18.22 -8.25 16.76
CA LEU A 468 -16.82 -8.70 16.73
C LEU A 468 -16.62 -9.83 15.71
N GLY A 469 -17.49 -10.85 15.73
CA GLY A 469 -17.42 -11.98 14.80
C GLY A 469 -17.68 -11.58 13.34
N VAL A 470 -18.58 -10.61 13.10
CA VAL A 470 -18.85 -10.05 11.77
C VAL A 470 -17.61 -9.31 11.24
N VAL A 471 -17.05 -8.41 12.04
CA VAL A 471 -15.88 -7.60 11.67
C VAL A 471 -14.66 -8.49 11.35
N GLU A 472 -14.43 -9.55 12.14
CA GLU A 472 -13.31 -10.47 11.92
C GLU A 472 -13.46 -11.32 10.64
N ARG A 473 -14.70 -11.73 10.29
CA ARG A 473 -14.92 -12.69 9.20
C ARG A 473 -15.28 -12.07 7.85
N ILE A 474 -16.00 -10.96 7.83
CA ILE A 474 -16.49 -10.35 6.58
C ILE A 474 -15.46 -9.33 6.06
N GLY A 475 -14.73 -8.66 6.96
CA GLY A 475 -13.72 -7.65 6.64
C GLY A 475 -14.29 -6.41 5.93
N PRO A 476 -13.58 -5.27 5.96
CA PRO A 476 -14.04 -4.05 5.31
C PRO A 476 -14.04 -4.22 3.79
N ARG A 477 -15.11 -3.75 3.13
CA ARG A 477 -15.23 -3.75 1.66
C ARG A 477 -15.00 -2.35 1.08
N PRO A 478 -13.76 -1.98 0.71
CA PRO A 478 -13.50 -0.65 0.17
C PRO A 478 -14.25 -0.47 -1.16
N LEU A 479 -15.05 0.59 -1.28
CA LEU A 479 -15.81 0.84 -2.50
C LEU A 479 -14.87 1.12 -3.69
N PRO A 480 -15.11 0.52 -4.87
CA PRO A 480 -14.37 0.85 -6.09
C PRO A 480 -14.44 2.34 -6.40
N LYS A 481 -13.35 2.95 -6.85
CA LYS A 481 -13.30 4.38 -7.15
C LYS A 481 -12.49 4.71 -8.40
N LEU A 482 -12.90 5.78 -9.05
CA LEU A 482 -12.17 6.41 -10.16
C LEU A 482 -11.00 7.24 -9.60
N GLU A 483 -9.90 7.28 -10.34
CA GLU A 483 -8.69 8.01 -9.95
C GLU A 483 -8.81 9.52 -10.20
N LEU A 484 -9.52 9.90 -11.28
CA LEU A 484 -9.72 11.29 -11.71
C LEU A 484 -8.40 12.09 -11.77
N ARG A 485 -7.35 11.51 -12.38
CA ARG A 485 -5.98 12.08 -12.40
C ARG A 485 -5.95 13.54 -12.84
N ASP A 486 -6.72 13.88 -13.88
CA ASP A 486 -6.77 15.20 -14.51
C ASP A 486 -7.77 16.17 -13.81
N GLY A 487 -8.28 15.80 -12.63
CA GLY A 487 -9.27 16.58 -11.89
C GLY A 487 -10.72 16.11 -12.14
N VAL A 488 -11.67 16.81 -11.51
CA VAL A 488 -13.10 16.50 -11.64
C VAL A 488 -13.64 17.01 -12.99
N PRO A 489 -14.23 16.16 -13.86
CA PRO A 489 -14.81 16.59 -15.13
C PRO A 489 -16.17 17.28 -14.94
N ALA A 490 -16.60 18.04 -15.94
CA ALA A 490 -17.88 18.79 -15.92
C ALA A 490 -19.11 17.91 -15.67
N GLU A 491 -19.11 16.67 -16.17
CA GLU A 491 -20.19 15.69 -15.94
C GLU A 491 -20.36 15.27 -14.48
N LEU A 492 -19.30 15.44 -13.66
CA LEU A 492 -19.26 15.12 -12.24
C LEU A 492 -19.11 16.39 -11.39
N ARG A 493 -19.50 17.55 -11.93
CA ARG A 493 -19.43 18.84 -11.24
C ARG A 493 -20.02 18.73 -9.85
N THR A 494 -19.24 19.15 -8.87
CA THR A 494 -19.56 18.96 -7.46
C THR A 494 -19.49 20.27 -6.70
N LEU A 495 -20.51 20.54 -5.89
CA LEU A 495 -20.58 21.69 -5.01
C LEU A 495 -20.23 21.27 -3.57
N VAL A 496 -19.15 21.82 -3.02
CA VAL A 496 -18.78 21.70 -1.61
C VAL A 496 -19.50 22.79 -0.84
N VAL A 497 -20.35 22.41 0.10
CA VAL A 497 -21.19 23.33 0.87
C VAL A 497 -20.79 23.31 2.33
N MET A 498 -20.70 24.49 2.92
CA MET A 498 -20.43 24.67 4.35
C MET A 498 -21.64 25.34 5.02
N PRO A 499 -22.54 24.56 5.65
CA PRO A 499 -23.65 25.12 6.41
C PRO A 499 -23.15 25.85 7.65
N ALA A 500 -23.50 27.14 7.78
CA ALA A 500 -23.07 27.98 8.90
C ALA A 500 -24.20 28.90 9.40
N LEU A 501 -23.97 29.51 10.56
CA LEU A 501 -24.78 30.59 11.10
C LEU A 501 -23.94 31.87 11.08
N LEU A 502 -24.52 32.99 10.65
CA LEU A 502 -23.85 34.29 10.74
C LEU A 502 -24.12 34.88 12.11
N SER A 503 -23.08 34.99 12.94
CA SER A 503 -23.17 35.44 14.33
C SER A 503 -22.43 36.75 14.59
N SER A 504 -21.25 36.94 13.99
CA SER A 504 -20.43 38.15 14.09
C SER A 504 -19.54 38.31 12.87
N GLU A 505 -19.06 39.53 12.60
CA GLU A 505 -18.14 39.81 11.49
C GLU A 505 -16.84 38.98 11.58
N ALA A 506 -16.25 38.86 12.78
CA ALA A 506 -15.08 38.02 13.00
C ALA A 506 -15.34 36.54 12.66
N HIS A 507 -16.53 36.03 13.00
CA HIS A 507 -16.91 34.67 12.64
C HIS A 507 -17.12 34.51 11.12
N VAL A 508 -17.67 35.53 10.46
CA VAL A 508 -17.78 35.55 8.99
C VAL A 508 -16.41 35.46 8.34
N GLU A 509 -15.43 36.22 8.83
CA GLU A 509 -14.05 36.16 8.33
C GLU A 509 -13.42 34.77 8.51
N GLU A 510 -13.63 34.14 9.67
CA GLU A 510 -13.20 32.75 9.92
C GLU A 510 -13.83 31.76 8.92
N LEU A 511 -15.13 31.88 8.66
CA LEU A 511 -15.84 31.03 7.71
C LEU A 511 -15.30 31.21 6.28
N VAL A 512 -15.06 32.45 5.85
CA VAL A 512 -14.50 32.76 4.52
C VAL A 512 -13.08 32.19 4.41
N ALA A 513 -12.25 32.37 5.43
CA ALA A 513 -10.90 31.81 5.46
C ALA A 513 -10.91 30.27 5.42
N GLN A 514 -11.83 29.64 6.16
CA GLN A 514 -11.99 28.19 6.16
C GLN A 514 -12.44 27.65 4.80
N LEU A 515 -13.31 28.37 4.09
CA LEU A 515 -13.71 28.04 2.73
C LEU A 515 -12.53 28.12 1.73
N GLU A 516 -11.65 29.12 1.89
CA GLU A 516 -10.41 29.25 1.11
C GLU A 516 -9.47 28.06 1.37
N VAL A 517 -9.32 27.63 2.62
CA VAL A 517 -8.51 26.44 2.98
C VAL A 517 -9.06 25.17 2.30
N HIS A 518 -10.38 25.00 2.24
CA HIS A 518 -10.99 23.86 1.54
C HIS A 518 -10.70 23.86 0.04
N TYR A 519 -10.74 25.04 -0.58
CA TYR A 519 -10.36 25.22 -1.98
C TYR A 519 -8.87 24.91 -2.21
N LEU A 520 -7.97 25.49 -1.42
CA LEU A 520 -6.53 25.27 -1.55
C LEU A 520 -6.12 23.79 -1.36
N ALA A 521 -6.88 23.05 -0.54
CA ALA A 521 -6.67 21.62 -0.38
C ALA A 521 -7.17 20.79 -1.58
N ASN A 522 -8.15 21.28 -2.35
CA ASN A 522 -8.78 20.54 -3.45
C ASN A 522 -9.11 21.48 -4.64
N PRO A 523 -8.09 22.01 -5.36
CA PRO A 523 -8.30 22.96 -6.45
C PRO A 523 -8.67 22.29 -7.79
N ASP A 524 -8.56 20.97 -7.89
CA ASP A 524 -8.53 20.25 -9.18
C ASP A 524 -9.92 20.04 -9.81
N GLY A 525 -10.15 20.68 -10.96
CA GLY A 525 -11.29 20.46 -11.84
C GLY A 525 -12.57 21.24 -11.48
N GLU A 526 -13.72 20.64 -11.79
CA GLU A 526 -15.06 21.25 -11.67
C GLU A 526 -15.64 21.17 -10.25
N LEU A 527 -14.87 21.69 -9.30
CA LEU A 527 -15.25 21.86 -7.90
C LEU A 527 -15.68 23.31 -7.63
N ARG A 528 -16.84 23.47 -7.00
CA ARG A 528 -17.37 24.77 -6.54
C ARG A 528 -17.50 24.76 -5.02
N PHE A 529 -17.42 25.93 -4.41
CA PHE A 529 -17.47 26.09 -2.96
C PHE A 529 -18.59 27.07 -2.60
N ALA A 530 -19.42 26.73 -1.62
CA ALA A 530 -20.51 27.59 -1.20
C ALA A 530 -20.63 27.68 0.32
N LEU A 531 -20.80 28.91 0.81
CA LEU A 531 -21.23 29.18 2.17
C LEU A 531 -22.77 29.14 2.21
N LEU A 532 -23.33 28.24 3.02
CA LEU A 532 -24.77 28.04 3.16
C LEU A 532 -25.24 28.58 4.52
N SER A 533 -25.55 29.86 4.56
CA SER A 533 -25.74 30.63 5.79
C SER A 533 -27.22 30.80 6.18
N ASP A 534 -27.49 30.67 7.47
CA ASP A 534 -28.75 31.08 8.11
C ASP A 534 -28.42 32.12 9.18
N TRP A 535 -29.46 32.81 9.62
CA TRP A 535 -29.41 33.65 10.81
C TRP A 535 -29.41 32.84 12.10
N THR A 536 -28.93 33.45 13.18
CA THR A 536 -29.19 32.98 14.55
C THR A 536 -30.69 33.06 14.88
N ASP A 537 -31.12 32.14 15.75
CA ASP A 537 -32.51 32.05 16.24
C ASP A 537 -32.89 33.36 16.97
N ASP A 538 -34.01 34.00 16.62
CA ASP A 538 -34.42 35.30 17.17
C ASP A 538 -35.97 35.41 17.32
N PRO A 539 -36.49 36.19 18.30
CA PRO A 539 -37.93 36.50 18.38
C PRO A 539 -38.45 37.38 17.23
N ALA A 540 -37.60 38.04 16.46
CA ALA A 540 -37.98 38.85 15.28
C ALA A 540 -37.51 38.24 13.96
N GLU A 541 -38.22 38.53 12.87
CA GLU A 541 -37.88 38.04 11.51
C GLU A 541 -36.55 38.63 11.02
N THR A 542 -36.31 39.92 11.27
CA THR A 542 -35.12 40.69 10.85
C THR A 542 -34.54 41.50 12.01
N ARG A 543 -33.22 41.54 12.13
CA ARG A 543 -32.46 42.41 13.04
C ARG A 543 -31.73 43.51 12.25
N ALA A 544 -31.42 44.62 12.93
CA ALA A 544 -30.63 45.70 12.34
C ALA A 544 -29.21 45.24 11.92
N ASP A 545 -28.65 44.27 12.64
CA ASP A 545 -27.29 43.77 12.44
C ASP A 545 -27.18 42.78 11.25
N ASP A 546 -28.31 42.24 10.79
CA ASP A 546 -28.35 41.17 9.78
C ASP A 546 -27.76 41.64 8.45
N GLU A 547 -28.15 42.83 7.95
CA GLU A 547 -27.65 43.33 6.66
C GLU A 547 -26.12 43.48 6.63
N GLY A 548 -25.52 43.94 7.72
CA GLY A 548 -24.06 44.10 7.84
C GLY A 548 -23.32 42.77 7.76
N LEU A 549 -23.85 41.73 8.42
CA LEU A 549 -23.25 40.38 8.41
C LEU A 549 -23.33 39.72 7.02
N VAL A 550 -24.45 39.88 6.30
CA VAL A 550 -24.54 39.37 4.92
C VAL A 550 -23.58 40.14 4.00
N ALA A 551 -23.52 41.46 4.13
CA ALA A 551 -22.64 42.28 3.32
C ALA A 551 -21.17 41.88 3.52
N ALA A 552 -20.74 41.66 4.76
CA ALA A 552 -19.40 41.17 5.08
C ALA A 552 -19.11 39.79 4.45
N ALA A 553 -20.09 38.88 4.48
CA ALA A 553 -19.95 37.56 3.86
C ALA A 553 -19.87 37.66 2.33
N ALA A 554 -20.71 38.50 1.71
CA ALA A 554 -20.74 38.73 0.27
C ALA A 554 -19.43 39.36 -0.22
N GLU A 555 -18.91 40.36 0.50
CA GLU A 555 -17.61 40.97 0.21
C GLU A 555 -16.47 39.95 0.37
N GLY A 556 -16.52 39.12 1.41
CA GLY A 556 -15.57 38.04 1.62
C GLY A 556 -15.52 37.04 0.45
N ILE A 557 -16.67 36.62 -0.06
CA ILE A 557 -16.78 35.71 -1.21
C ILE A 557 -16.34 36.39 -2.51
N ALA A 558 -16.74 37.65 -2.73
CA ALA A 558 -16.29 38.43 -3.89
C ALA A 558 -14.77 38.59 -3.91
N ARG A 559 -14.15 38.81 -2.74
CA ARG A 559 -12.69 38.87 -2.57
C ARG A 559 -12.02 37.54 -2.92
N LEU A 560 -12.61 36.40 -2.55
CA LEU A 560 -12.09 35.09 -2.93
C LEU A 560 -12.18 34.84 -4.44
N ASN A 561 -13.31 35.15 -5.07
CA ASN A 561 -13.48 35.04 -6.52
C ASN A 561 -12.49 35.95 -7.28
N ALA A 562 -12.26 37.17 -6.80
CA ALA A 562 -11.28 38.08 -7.39
C ALA A 562 -9.83 37.57 -7.24
N ARG A 563 -9.50 36.96 -6.10
CA ARG A 563 -8.16 36.43 -5.82
C ARG A 563 -7.82 35.19 -6.66
N HIS A 564 -8.74 34.23 -6.75
CA HIS A 564 -8.49 32.91 -7.35
C HIS A 564 -8.93 32.80 -8.81
N GLY A 565 -9.57 33.84 -9.35
CA GLY A 565 -10.02 33.89 -10.73
C GLY A 565 -11.20 32.95 -11.01
N PRO A 566 -11.74 33.00 -12.25
CA PRO A 566 -12.85 32.15 -12.63
C PRO A 566 -12.44 30.67 -12.68
N ALA A 567 -13.43 29.79 -12.63
CA ALA A 567 -13.25 28.36 -12.83
C ALA A 567 -12.95 28.00 -14.28
N SER A 568 -12.76 26.70 -14.54
CA SER A 568 -12.44 26.16 -15.87
C SER A 568 -13.52 26.41 -16.93
N ASP A 569 -14.74 26.77 -16.53
CA ASP A 569 -15.87 27.14 -17.41
C ASP A 569 -16.19 28.64 -17.44
N ASP A 570 -15.25 29.49 -17.00
CA ASP A 570 -15.40 30.94 -16.82
C ASP A 570 -16.46 31.36 -15.76
N GLY A 571 -17.01 30.43 -14.99
CA GLY A 571 -17.93 30.71 -13.89
C GLY A 571 -17.26 31.03 -12.54
N GLU A 572 -18.02 31.54 -11.58
CA GLU A 572 -17.53 31.80 -10.22
C GLU A 572 -17.16 30.51 -9.47
N ARG A 573 -16.16 30.57 -8.57
CA ARG A 573 -15.71 29.42 -7.78
C ARG A 573 -16.40 29.35 -6.42
N PHE A 574 -16.61 30.52 -5.82
CA PHE A 574 -17.17 30.69 -4.48
C PHE A 574 -18.55 31.33 -4.56
N PHE A 575 -19.50 30.78 -3.81
CA PHE A 575 -20.89 31.23 -3.78
C PHE A 575 -21.36 31.48 -2.34
N LEU A 576 -22.30 32.41 -2.17
CA LEU A 576 -23.00 32.66 -0.92
C LEU A 576 -24.49 32.39 -1.11
N PHE A 577 -25.05 31.52 -0.27
CA PHE A 577 -26.49 31.27 -0.22
C PHE A 577 -27.01 31.57 1.18
N GLN A 578 -27.69 32.71 1.32
CA GLN A 578 -28.29 33.15 2.57
C GLN A 578 -29.79 32.86 2.60
N ARG A 579 -30.31 32.31 3.69
CA ARG A 579 -31.75 32.07 3.89
C ARG A 579 -32.39 33.11 4.82
N ALA A 580 -33.67 33.41 4.60
CA ALA A 580 -34.49 34.19 5.53
C ALA A 580 -34.91 33.36 6.76
N ARG A 581 -35.16 34.02 7.90
CA ARG A 581 -35.80 33.36 9.04
C ARG A 581 -37.26 33.04 8.70
N ARG A 582 -37.80 31.93 9.20
CA ARG A 582 -39.23 31.60 9.11
C ARG A 582 -39.79 31.33 10.51
N TRP A 583 -41.03 31.74 10.74
CA TRP A 583 -41.72 31.48 11.99
C TRP A 583 -41.86 29.97 12.23
N ASN A 584 -41.45 29.50 13.40
CA ASN A 584 -41.64 28.12 13.83
C ASN A 584 -42.56 28.05 15.04
N GLU A 585 -43.79 27.58 14.83
CA GLU A 585 -44.82 27.47 15.88
C GLU A 585 -44.41 26.57 17.05
N ARG A 586 -43.60 25.53 16.82
CA ARG A 586 -43.18 24.59 17.88
C ARG A 586 -42.10 25.16 18.78
N GLN A 587 -41.27 26.07 18.26
CA GLN A 587 -40.17 26.69 19.00
C GLN A 587 -40.49 28.11 19.45
N GLY A 588 -41.59 28.71 18.95
CA GLY A 588 -42.05 30.03 19.34
C GLY A 588 -41.09 31.17 18.92
N GLY A 589 -40.39 31.00 17.80
CA GLY A 589 -39.39 31.97 17.32
C GLY A 589 -39.15 31.89 15.82
N TRP A 590 -38.46 32.90 15.29
CA TRP A 590 -38.02 32.97 13.90
C TRP A 590 -36.67 32.28 13.76
N ILE A 591 -36.65 31.17 13.01
CA ILE A 591 -35.47 30.30 12.87
C ILE A 591 -35.28 29.87 11.42
N GLY A 592 -34.12 29.31 11.09
CA GLY A 592 -33.92 28.60 9.82
C GLY A 592 -34.78 27.34 9.73
N TRP A 593 -35.63 27.23 8.71
CA TRP A 593 -36.50 26.05 8.53
C TRP A 593 -35.66 24.77 8.38
N GLU A 594 -35.98 23.76 9.20
CA GLU A 594 -35.29 22.47 9.34
C GLU A 594 -33.74 22.54 9.44
N ARG A 595 -33.18 23.57 10.10
CA ARG A 595 -31.72 23.75 10.37
C ARG A 595 -30.83 23.18 9.24
N LYS A 596 -30.17 22.02 9.44
CA LYS A 596 -29.29 21.40 8.44
C LYS A 596 -30.02 20.72 7.28
N ARG A 597 -31.14 20.03 7.52
CA ARG A 597 -31.88 19.27 6.49
C ARG A 597 -32.61 20.20 5.53
N GLY A 598 -33.29 21.22 6.05
CA GLY A 598 -34.00 22.21 5.25
C GLY A 598 -33.08 23.08 4.40
N LYS A 599 -31.91 23.47 4.93
CA LYS A 599 -30.86 24.18 4.19
C LYS A 599 -30.47 23.43 2.92
N LEU A 600 -30.18 22.14 3.04
CA LEU A 600 -29.75 21.30 1.92
C LEU A 600 -30.88 21.02 0.94
N HIS A 601 -32.10 20.79 1.45
CA HIS A 601 -33.27 20.58 0.59
C HIS A 601 -33.59 21.80 -0.27
N GLU A 602 -33.65 23.00 0.32
CA GLU A 602 -33.86 24.23 -0.45
C GLU A 602 -32.72 24.47 -1.45
N LEU A 603 -31.46 24.17 -1.07
CA LEU A 603 -30.32 24.27 -1.98
C LEU A 603 -30.44 23.33 -3.19
N ASN A 604 -30.83 22.07 -2.97
CA ASN A 604 -30.98 21.10 -4.05
C ASN A 604 -32.08 21.52 -5.03
N ARG A 605 -33.20 22.05 -4.51
CA ARG A 605 -34.27 22.63 -5.33
C ARG A 605 -33.77 23.84 -6.14
N LEU A 606 -33.00 24.73 -5.52
CA LEU A 606 -32.39 25.88 -6.19
C LEU A 606 -31.45 25.45 -7.33
N LEU A 607 -30.59 24.45 -7.10
CA LEU A 607 -29.68 23.89 -8.10
C LEU A 607 -30.41 23.20 -9.27
N ARG A 608 -31.70 22.90 -9.12
CA ARG A 608 -32.59 22.39 -10.18
C ARG A 608 -33.55 23.45 -10.74
N GLY A 609 -33.35 24.72 -10.38
CA GLY A 609 -34.06 25.85 -10.96
C GLY A 609 -35.34 26.27 -10.24
N ALA A 610 -35.57 25.78 -9.01
CA ALA A 610 -36.70 26.24 -8.22
C ALA A 610 -36.55 27.72 -7.82
N THR A 611 -37.62 28.49 -7.98
CA THR A 611 -37.65 29.93 -7.66
C THR A 611 -38.38 30.24 -6.34
N ASP A 612 -38.98 29.22 -5.71
CA ASP A 612 -39.82 29.32 -4.50
C ASP A 612 -39.07 28.95 -3.20
N THR A 613 -37.74 29.08 -3.20
CA THR A 613 -36.89 28.79 -2.05
C THR A 613 -36.81 29.96 -1.07
N GLY A 614 -36.51 29.68 0.21
CA GLY A 614 -36.27 30.70 1.24
C GLY A 614 -34.94 31.45 1.15
N PHE A 615 -34.19 31.32 0.05
CA PHE A 615 -32.96 32.07 -0.18
C PHE A 615 -33.27 33.53 -0.55
N VAL A 616 -32.54 34.45 0.07
CA VAL A 616 -32.67 35.89 -0.18
C VAL A 616 -31.79 36.32 -1.35
N VAL A 617 -32.29 37.25 -2.15
CA VAL A 617 -31.55 37.88 -3.24
C VAL A 617 -30.59 38.90 -2.65
N LEU A 618 -29.29 38.73 -2.88
CA LEU A 618 -28.25 39.61 -2.36
C LEU A 618 -28.01 40.78 -3.32
N ALA A 619 -28.00 42.01 -2.79
CA ALA A 619 -27.64 43.24 -3.53
C ALA A 619 -28.40 43.45 -4.87
N GLY A 620 -29.62 42.91 -5.00
CA GLY A 620 -30.43 43.04 -6.21
C GLY A 620 -29.93 42.26 -7.43
N GLN A 621 -28.89 41.43 -7.29
CA GLN A 621 -28.42 40.55 -8.37
C GLN A 621 -29.17 39.21 -8.32
N PRO A 622 -29.68 38.70 -9.46
CA PRO A 622 -30.35 37.42 -9.50
C PRO A 622 -29.41 36.31 -9.02
N MET A 623 -29.90 35.47 -8.12
CA MET A 623 -29.15 34.33 -7.62
C MET A 623 -28.87 33.37 -8.78
N ALA A 624 -27.61 33.29 -9.20
CA ALA A 624 -27.15 32.46 -10.30
C ALA A 624 -26.36 31.25 -9.74
N PRO A 625 -27.05 30.16 -9.33
CA PRO A 625 -26.36 28.98 -8.86
C PRO A 625 -25.57 28.30 -10.01
N PRO A 626 -24.50 27.56 -9.69
CA PRO A 626 -23.75 26.81 -10.70
C PRO A 626 -24.69 25.80 -11.40
N SER A 627 -24.71 25.83 -12.73
CA SER A 627 -25.49 24.89 -13.54
C SER A 627 -24.83 23.51 -13.57
N GLY A 628 -25.62 22.46 -13.83
CA GLY A 628 -25.08 21.11 -14.06
C GLY A 628 -24.41 20.43 -12.85
N VAL A 629 -24.66 20.91 -11.62
CA VAL A 629 -24.16 20.23 -10.41
C VAL A 629 -24.80 18.84 -10.30
N ARG A 630 -23.96 17.82 -10.19
CA ARG A 630 -24.37 16.42 -10.03
C ARG A 630 -24.30 15.97 -8.56
N TYR A 631 -23.22 16.31 -7.88
CA TYR A 631 -22.99 15.92 -6.49
C TYR A 631 -22.86 17.13 -5.58
N VAL A 632 -23.20 16.93 -4.30
CA VAL A 632 -22.98 17.92 -3.25
C VAL A 632 -22.20 17.27 -2.12
N ILE A 633 -21.14 17.96 -1.65
CA ILE A 633 -20.36 17.56 -0.47
C ILE A 633 -20.70 18.49 0.68
N THR A 634 -21.24 17.96 1.77
CA THR A 634 -21.57 18.73 2.97
C THR A 634 -20.48 18.62 4.03
N LEU A 635 -19.97 19.77 4.47
CA LEU A 635 -18.98 19.88 5.53
C LEU A 635 -19.53 20.81 6.63
N ASP A 636 -19.38 20.43 7.90
CA ASP A 636 -19.60 21.41 8.96
C ASP A 636 -18.45 22.42 8.98
N ALA A 637 -18.68 23.60 9.57
CA ALA A 637 -17.67 24.66 9.69
C ALA A 637 -16.38 24.22 10.40
N ASP A 638 -16.43 23.20 11.25
CA ASP A 638 -15.29 22.63 11.98
C ASP A 638 -14.61 21.45 11.27
N THR A 639 -15.16 21.00 10.14
CA THR A 639 -14.72 19.77 9.47
C THR A 639 -13.63 20.09 8.45
N ARG A 640 -12.43 19.54 8.65
CA ARG A 640 -11.32 19.70 7.70
C ARG A 640 -11.40 18.68 6.56
N LEU A 641 -11.36 19.17 5.33
CA LEU A 641 -11.26 18.33 4.13
C LEU A 641 -9.79 18.16 3.74
N PRO A 642 -9.20 16.95 3.84
CA PRO A 642 -7.82 16.73 3.46
C PRO A 642 -7.56 16.93 1.96
N VAL A 643 -6.28 17.05 1.60
CA VAL A 643 -5.85 17.17 0.20
C VAL A 643 -6.28 15.95 -0.60
N GLY A 644 -6.94 16.18 -1.73
CA GLY A 644 -7.42 15.12 -2.64
C GLY A 644 -8.64 14.32 -2.15
N ALA A 645 -9.18 14.61 -0.96
CA ALA A 645 -10.32 13.90 -0.40
C ALA A 645 -11.62 14.14 -1.18
N ALA A 646 -11.85 15.37 -1.68
CA ALA A 646 -13.02 15.68 -2.51
C ALA A 646 -13.02 14.81 -3.77
N ARG A 647 -11.89 14.78 -4.47
CA ARG A 647 -11.67 13.97 -5.66
C ARG A 647 -11.90 12.48 -5.39
N ALA A 648 -11.40 11.97 -4.27
CA ALA A 648 -11.61 10.57 -3.88
C ALA A 648 -13.09 10.25 -3.60
N LEU A 649 -13.83 11.13 -2.93
CA LEU A 649 -15.26 10.98 -2.69
C LEU A 649 -16.07 10.96 -3.99
N ILE A 650 -15.79 11.92 -4.88
CA ILE A 650 -16.43 12.02 -6.20
C ILE A 650 -16.11 10.79 -7.04
N GLY A 651 -14.84 10.39 -7.11
CA GLY A 651 -14.42 9.18 -7.81
C GLY A 651 -15.08 7.91 -7.27
N THR A 652 -15.41 7.86 -5.97
CA THR A 652 -16.12 6.74 -5.36
C THR A 652 -17.60 6.72 -5.76
N ILE A 653 -18.34 7.82 -5.56
CA ILE A 653 -19.78 7.85 -5.86
C ILE A 653 -20.07 7.78 -7.38
N ALA A 654 -19.15 8.30 -8.20
CA ALA A 654 -19.29 8.31 -9.66
C ALA A 654 -18.98 6.96 -10.32
N GLN A 655 -18.29 6.06 -9.63
CA GLN A 655 -17.93 4.74 -10.17
C GLN A 655 -19.21 3.94 -10.48
N PRO A 656 -19.31 3.26 -11.65
CA PRO A 656 -20.56 2.63 -12.11
C PRO A 656 -21.26 1.69 -11.10
N LEU A 657 -20.51 0.91 -10.33
CA LEU A 657 -21.03 -0.02 -9.32
C LEU A 657 -21.63 0.69 -8.10
N ASN A 658 -21.20 1.94 -7.84
CA ASN A 658 -21.67 2.74 -6.73
C ASN A 658 -22.78 3.73 -7.14
N ARG A 659 -22.93 4.07 -8.42
CA ARG A 659 -23.96 5.01 -8.91
C ARG A 659 -25.36 4.61 -8.46
N ALA A 660 -26.08 5.50 -7.80
CA ALA A 660 -27.41 5.22 -7.27
C ALA A 660 -28.42 4.91 -8.38
N ARG A 661 -29.20 3.85 -8.19
CA ARG A 661 -30.40 3.57 -8.99
C ARG A 661 -31.63 3.68 -8.12
N PHE A 662 -32.41 4.73 -8.36
CA PHE A 662 -33.67 4.95 -7.68
C PHE A 662 -34.79 4.13 -8.35
N ASP A 663 -35.58 3.41 -7.56
CA ASP A 663 -36.82 2.78 -8.02
C ASP A 663 -38.02 3.64 -7.60
N PRO A 664 -38.73 4.30 -8.55
CA PRO A 664 -39.89 5.12 -8.25
C PRO A 664 -41.04 4.35 -7.58
N ARG A 665 -41.17 3.04 -7.84
CA ARG A 665 -42.26 2.23 -7.25
C ARG A 665 -41.98 1.90 -5.79
N ALA A 666 -40.72 1.60 -5.47
CA ALA A 666 -40.29 1.32 -4.10
C ALA A 666 -40.00 2.60 -3.30
N GLY A 667 -39.85 3.75 -3.98
CA GLY A 667 -39.51 5.04 -3.36
C GLY A 667 -38.16 5.00 -2.62
N ARG A 668 -37.19 4.25 -3.16
CA ARG A 668 -35.85 4.09 -2.57
C ARG A 668 -34.80 3.73 -3.61
N VAL A 669 -33.54 3.95 -3.25
CA VAL A 669 -32.40 3.42 -4.02
C VAL A 669 -32.35 1.90 -3.84
N VAL A 670 -32.35 1.16 -4.95
CA VAL A 670 -32.31 -0.32 -4.95
C VAL A 670 -30.92 -0.87 -5.23
N GLU A 671 -30.06 -0.08 -5.88
CA GLU A 671 -28.70 -0.48 -6.23
C GLU A 671 -27.76 0.73 -6.12
N GLY A 672 -26.55 0.51 -5.58
CA GLY A 672 -25.58 1.60 -5.36
C GLY A 672 -25.93 2.48 -4.17
N TYR A 673 -25.32 3.67 -4.15
CA TYR A 673 -25.35 4.57 -3.01
C TYR A 673 -25.71 5.98 -3.48
N GLY A 674 -26.82 6.51 -2.96
CA GLY A 674 -27.19 7.92 -3.14
C GLY A 674 -26.41 8.86 -2.22
N VAL A 675 -25.84 8.34 -1.14
CA VAL A 675 -25.07 9.08 -0.14
C VAL A 675 -23.86 8.26 0.27
N LEU A 676 -22.69 8.88 0.33
CA LEU A 676 -21.49 8.31 0.93
C LEU A 676 -20.99 9.22 2.04
N GLN A 677 -20.89 8.67 3.24
CA GLN A 677 -20.37 9.36 4.41
C GLN A 677 -18.96 8.86 4.73
N PRO A 678 -17.91 9.69 4.57
CA PRO A 678 -16.59 9.32 5.03
C PRO A 678 -16.55 9.26 6.56
N ARG A 679 -15.64 8.45 7.11
CA ARG A 679 -15.40 8.45 8.55
C ARG A 679 -14.79 9.79 8.97
N VAL A 680 -15.47 10.49 9.87
CA VAL A 680 -14.97 11.72 10.48
C VAL A 680 -14.30 11.36 11.80
N THR A 681 -13.01 11.65 11.91
CA THR A 681 -12.22 11.41 13.13
C THR A 681 -11.91 12.74 13.79
N PRO A 682 -12.02 12.86 15.13
CA PRO A 682 -11.64 14.07 15.83
C PRO A 682 -10.15 14.38 15.59
N THR A 683 -9.82 15.65 15.39
CA THR A 683 -8.43 16.10 15.31
C THR A 683 -7.73 15.92 16.65
N LEU A 684 -6.42 15.67 16.62
CA LEU A 684 -5.57 15.75 17.82
C LEU A 684 -5.78 17.12 18.49
N PRO A 685 -6.25 17.17 19.74
CA PRO A 685 -6.42 18.44 20.42
C PRO A 685 -5.04 19.10 20.60
N PRO A 686 -4.85 20.37 20.19
CA PRO A 686 -3.55 21.04 20.19
C PRO A 686 -2.99 21.23 21.61
N ASP A 687 -3.88 21.37 22.60
CA ASP A 687 -3.55 21.32 24.02
C ASP A 687 -4.21 20.08 24.63
N ARG A 688 -3.56 19.41 25.60
CA ARG A 688 -4.11 18.29 26.40
C ARG A 688 -5.40 18.63 27.21
N LYS A 689 -6.10 19.71 26.87
CA LYS A 689 -7.40 20.16 27.39
C LYS A 689 -8.54 19.35 26.76
N GLY A 690 -8.61 18.06 27.07
CA GLY A 690 -9.78 17.24 26.80
C GLY A 690 -10.47 16.87 28.12
N SER A 691 -11.80 16.79 28.13
CA SER A 691 -12.51 16.26 29.30
C SER A 691 -12.09 14.80 29.56
N VAL A 692 -12.23 14.31 30.79
CA VAL A 692 -11.95 12.90 31.11
C VAL A 692 -12.78 11.97 30.20
N TYR A 693 -14.04 12.32 29.98
CA TYR A 693 -14.94 11.60 29.08
C TYR A 693 -14.40 11.56 27.64
N GLN A 694 -13.95 12.69 27.10
CA GLN A 694 -13.36 12.75 25.76
C GLN A 694 -12.09 11.90 25.68
N ARG A 695 -11.23 11.88 26.69
CA ARG A 695 -10.00 11.06 26.69
C ARG A 695 -10.28 9.55 26.72
N ILE A 696 -11.36 9.13 27.41
CA ILE A 696 -11.78 7.73 27.45
C ILE A 696 -12.47 7.33 26.14
N SER A 697 -13.24 8.25 25.53
CA SER A 697 -14.15 7.94 24.43
C SER A 697 -13.62 8.30 23.02
N ALA A 698 -12.62 9.18 22.90
CA ALA A 698 -12.17 9.71 21.60
C ALA A 698 -11.42 8.69 20.72
N GLY A 699 -11.14 7.49 21.22
CA GLY A 699 -10.42 6.46 20.48
C GLY A 699 -9.00 6.90 20.08
N PRO A 700 -8.37 6.21 19.11
CA PRO A 700 -7.03 6.57 18.65
C PRO A 700 -7.04 7.90 17.88
N CYS A 701 -6.68 9.00 18.55
CA CYS A 701 -6.41 10.29 17.92
C CYS A 701 -5.02 10.28 17.24
N GLY A 702 -4.89 10.92 16.07
CA GLY A 702 -3.58 11.12 15.42
C GLY A 702 -3.12 9.99 14.50
N ILE A 703 -3.92 8.93 14.34
CA ILE A 703 -3.76 7.97 13.24
C ILE A 703 -4.59 8.48 12.07
N ASP A 704 -4.03 8.49 10.87
CA ASP A 704 -4.78 8.84 9.65
C ASP A 704 -5.90 7.81 9.44
N PRO A 705 -7.19 8.20 9.62
CA PRO A 705 -8.30 7.28 9.47
C PRO A 705 -8.54 6.90 8.00
N TYR A 706 -7.92 7.62 7.05
CA TYR A 706 -8.04 7.38 5.62
C TYR A 706 -6.94 6.48 5.06
N ALA A 707 -5.92 6.13 5.88
CA ALA A 707 -4.84 5.23 5.48
C ALA A 707 -5.27 3.75 5.42
N SER A 708 -6.37 3.38 6.07
CA SER A 708 -6.86 1.99 6.12
C SER A 708 -8.39 1.91 6.07
N ALA A 709 -8.91 0.85 5.45
CA ALA A 709 -10.33 0.58 5.46
C ALA A 709 -10.76 0.13 6.86
N VAL A 710 -11.85 0.72 7.37
CA VAL A 710 -12.42 0.43 8.68
C VAL A 710 -13.68 -0.39 8.48
N SER A 711 -13.84 -1.45 9.27
CA SER A 711 -15.05 -2.26 9.24
C SER A 711 -16.19 -1.57 9.99
N ASP A 712 -17.36 -1.56 9.36
CA ASP A 712 -18.63 -1.12 9.95
C ASP A 712 -19.66 -2.21 9.69
N VAL A 713 -20.30 -2.71 10.75
CA VAL A 713 -21.21 -3.86 10.64
C VAL A 713 -22.38 -3.57 9.70
N TYR A 714 -22.93 -2.35 9.72
CA TYR A 714 -24.06 -2.01 8.86
C TYR A 714 -23.65 -1.98 7.39
N GLN A 715 -22.50 -1.37 7.11
CA GLN A 715 -21.98 -1.31 5.74
C GLN A 715 -21.50 -2.67 5.24
N ASP A 716 -20.79 -3.45 6.05
CA ASP A 716 -20.16 -4.70 5.64
C ASP A 716 -21.18 -5.85 5.49
N LEU A 717 -22.19 -5.88 6.36
CA LEU A 717 -23.22 -6.93 6.38
C LEU A 717 -24.46 -6.56 5.55
N PHE A 718 -24.98 -5.34 5.70
CA PHE A 718 -26.22 -4.91 5.06
C PHE A 718 -25.99 -4.01 3.83
N GLY A 719 -24.81 -3.41 3.68
CA GLY A 719 -24.55 -2.42 2.63
C GLY A 719 -25.30 -1.12 2.89
N GLU A 720 -25.62 -0.82 4.14
CA GLU A 720 -26.40 0.35 4.55
C GLU A 720 -25.62 1.17 5.58
N GLY A 721 -25.92 2.47 5.66
CA GLY A 721 -25.33 3.36 6.64
C GLY A 721 -26.28 4.48 7.03
N SER A 722 -26.10 5.03 8.23
CA SER A 722 -26.88 6.16 8.72
C SER A 722 -26.23 7.47 8.30
N TYR A 723 -26.95 8.29 7.54
CA TYR A 723 -26.48 9.63 7.17
C TYR A 723 -26.65 10.60 8.34
N THR A 724 -25.54 11.18 8.80
CA THR A 724 -25.54 12.15 9.92
C THR A 724 -25.38 13.60 9.45
N GLY A 725 -25.64 13.89 8.17
CA GLY A 725 -25.59 15.25 7.62
C GLY A 725 -24.25 15.69 7.04
N LYS A 726 -23.22 14.82 7.04
CA LYS A 726 -21.90 15.07 6.43
C LYS A 726 -21.59 14.01 5.38
N GLY A 727 -21.03 14.41 4.26
CA GLY A 727 -20.60 13.48 3.20
C GLY A 727 -20.94 13.98 1.81
N ILE A 728 -20.79 13.10 0.82
CA ILE A 728 -21.16 13.36 -0.57
C ILE A 728 -22.49 12.69 -0.89
N TYR A 729 -23.36 13.34 -1.66
CA TYR A 729 -24.58 12.72 -2.16
C TYR A 729 -24.86 13.10 -3.62
N ASP A 730 -25.56 12.20 -4.30
CA ASP A 730 -26.16 12.44 -5.62
C ASP A 730 -27.42 13.28 -5.44
N LEU A 731 -27.44 14.46 -6.04
CA LEU A 731 -28.48 15.46 -5.84
C LEU A 731 -29.87 14.90 -6.17
N ASP A 732 -30.01 14.26 -7.34
CA ASP A 732 -31.30 13.79 -7.82
C ASP A 732 -31.77 12.55 -7.04
N ALA A 733 -30.85 11.63 -6.72
CA ALA A 733 -31.19 10.46 -5.93
C ALA A 733 -31.58 10.82 -4.48
N PHE A 734 -30.92 11.82 -3.89
CA PHE A 734 -31.20 12.30 -2.55
C PHE A 734 -32.57 12.98 -2.46
N GLU A 735 -32.87 13.89 -3.39
CA GLU A 735 -34.16 14.56 -3.46
C GLU A 735 -35.31 13.60 -3.74
N ALA A 736 -35.13 12.67 -4.69
CA ALA A 736 -36.14 11.65 -4.99
C ALA A 736 -36.45 10.75 -3.76
N ALA A 737 -35.45 10.44 -2.94
CA ALA A 737 -35.63 9.63 -1.74
C ALA A 737 -36.30 10.37 -0.58
N LEU A 738 -36.22 11.71 -0.54
CA LEU A 738 -36.81 12.57 0.48
C LEU A 738 -38.17 13.15 0.08
N ALA A 739 -38.50 13.15 -1.22
CA ALA A 739 -39.75 13.69 -1.73
C ALA A 739 -40.98 13.12 -0.99
N GLY A 740 -41.82 14.00 -0.43
CA GLY A 740 -43.02 13.65 0.32
C GLY A 740 -42.79 13.03 1.70
N ARG A 741 -41.55 13.00 2.20
CA ARG A 741 -41.17 12.52 3.54
C ARG A 741 -40.59 13.64 4.43
N VAL A 742 -40.63 14.87 3.94
CA VAL A 742 -40.20 16.10 4.61
C VAL A 742 -41.40 17.01 4.70
#